data_AF-A0A5Q2VDH2-F1
#
_entry.id   AF-A0A5Q2VDH2-F1
#
_cell.length_a   1.000
_cell.length_b   1.000
_cell.length_c   1.000
_cell.angle_alpha   90.00
_cell.angle_beta   90.00
_cell.angle_gamma   90.00
#
_symmetry.space_group_name_H-M   'P 1'
#
loop_
_entity.id
_entity.type
_entity.pdbx_description
1 polymer ?
#
loop_
_entity_poly.entity_id
_entity_poly.type
_entity_poly.pdbx_seq_one_letter_code
_entity_poly.pdbx_strand_id
1 'polypeptide(L)'
;MKRLAIAIIAALPFCSAQAVESYEVRNNSGQTVFKLNFYTPTDDGYFTDEGVPQRSTWVLDEAQKAQVISAAQRWADIIKPKQGQLPGVINVGTFDDQNAGAMSQNVSDDTFSLTQLQAVLQGQEAGELDSGAHAIVRIGKLDFTPTQASPAQIPTDHRTDLEVTIFHEIAHALGISTDAGIADGVTQFGKTQGSWTSHLFDDNGNPAQSGQAILCKGCEGPDDPLGFDVRKDQGYFAGSHVKEVLGDAMPGVPVRILDAFGGLDDDYMSHIELDRSLMSHQDYRNYTTMMEAELALLQDMGYDIDRRNFYGRSVYGSGLDVVNQQGYFARNSAGTEYIDGEANTAPRGVGLHIYGSLNRVEQRADLLANGVAAAGIRIDGAGNTLSIAPGTRVQANGDYGTGLLVAYGDRHNIIQRGRLEATGKEGVAARLDFGNNLLGNDAEYRGSYIWQWGDLDLSQYRAAPLVSNFDITGSLKGSKAAIYQSENALAGAINVMRGADIQGDIISDYAEWDENNQARLTRLTFGLQPDALGQVTAVADSSFDFTYHGNIRGKDNLALVAEGGKTTLSGEHQVYSVDIEPGAQLAGNSRYELSNAGLFTNNGLLTTGSPFGLVAIIGDYQQGPQGRLQLMFDSLGRGDQLTISGKSSLGGALTLMPVKGWYASDWKLNSASLLQLGQASGEFDQVSVQTQSPTLSFSAAPLAAGEYQISAIRGASAYSQYAQSTNERNVGLALARAAVTAGNEMRPLLTALDFSAPDGKQVSGALAQLVPSAYNSLIQASFDRERQLTRALTAPERNLTLSPVDDEQDWISFALPYGGGNWQRNAGNIAGYNASRYGVLFGAQKRNVLVPGLTTGFHAAVGGQTVNAKSADRARTHSTSFDVGLQFSFAQDPMVGPFAYGLGRAGAEDNHMKRQFDVAGVSGTGKSDWTSWNGSLTLGGGYHFALTESFSFGPVAALDYTASKHRTIKETGSGTLPMQIKGHYADSLQSTLGVEALYQGPQALSATLRLGWQHELLSNNVTQRAQFAGYDASAFDSKSTLAGRDGLAAQAGVQYQLNKDVSVGAGLSSELFRQGSNSLEGNLSVNWRF
;
A
#
# COMPACT_ATOMS: atom_id res chain seq x y z
N MET A 1 -24.79 -16.45 87.92
CA MET A 1 -24.79 -15.02 88.32
C MET A 1 -24.56 -14.17 87.07
N LYS A 2 -25.64 -13.83 86.37
CA LYS A 2 -25.68 -13.13 85.07
C LYS A 2 -26.65 -11.95 85.17
N ARG A 3 -26.31 -10.95 85.99
CA ARG A 3 -27.02 -9.67 86.12
C ARG A 3 -26.05 -8.50 86.35
N LEU A 4 -24.89 -8.55 85.70
CA LEU A 4 -23.86 -7.51 85.76
C LEU A 4 -23.17 -7.40 84.39
N ALA A 5 -23.93 -7.07 83.34
CA ALA A 5 -23.37 -6.80 82.00
C ALA A 5 -24.26 -5.90 81.12
N ILE A 6 -25.48 -5.58 81.54
CA ILE A 6 -26.44 -4.81 80.72
C ILE A 6 -26.54 -3.32 81.19
N ALA A 7 -25.78 -2.91 82.20
CA ALA A 7 -25.84 -1.55 82.76
C ALA A 7 -24.60 -0.66 82.49
N ILE A 8 -23.66 -1.08 81.63
CA ILE A 8 -22.47 -0.27 81.27
C ILE A 8 -22.47 0.18 79.80
N ILE A 9 -23.35 -0.36 78.94
CA ILE A 9 -23.45 0.09 77.52
C ILE A 9 -24.51 1.20 77.33
N ALA A 10 -25.32 1.50 78.34
CA ALA A 10 -26.38 2.52 78.27
C ALA A 10 -26.04 3.86 79.00
N ALA A 11 -24.75 4.10 79.31
CA ALA A 11 -24.29 5.32 79.98
C ALA A 11 -22.96 5.85 79.40
N LEU A 12 -22.73 5.61 78.10
CA LEU A 12 -21.90 6.52 77.32
C LEU A 12 -22.87 7.42 76.55
N PRO A 13 -22.86 8.74 76.74
CA PRO A 13 -23.41 9.59 75.72
C PRO A 13 -22.65 9.23 74.44
N PHE A 14 -23.35 8.79 73.41
CA PHE A 14 -22.89 8.99 72.04
C PHE A 14 -22.88 10.52 71.86
N CYS A 15 -21.86 11.18 72.43
CA CYS A 15 -21.30 12.35 71.79
C CYS A 15 -20.80 11.81 70.46
N SER A 16 -21.61 11.98 69.43
CA SER A 16 -21.07 12.15 68.08
C SER A 16 -20.11 13.32 68.21
N ALA A 17 -18.86 13.06 68.56
CA ALA A 17 -17.79 13.99 68.27
C ALA A 17 -17.76 14.03 66.74
N GLN A 18 -18.49 15.00 66.17
CA GLN A 18 -18.43 15.31 64.75
C GLN A 18 -17.02 15.83 64.53
N ALA A 19 -16.15 14.94 64.07
CA ALA A 19 -14.77 15.26 63.77
C ALA A 19 -14.75 15.90 62.38
N VAL A 20 -14.22 17.12 62.31
CA VAL A 20 -13.90 17.79 61.04
C VAL A 20 -13.14 16.82 60.14
N GLU A 21 -13.62 16.63 58.93
CA GLU A 21 -13.06 15.66 57.99
C GLU A 21 -11.73 16.18 57.47
N SER A 22 -10.65 15.40 57.63
CA SER A 22 -9.29 15.84 57.33
C SER A 22 -8.60 14.96 56.29
N TYR A 23 -7.89 15.57 55.35
CA TYR A 23 -7.11 14.88 54.31
C TYR A 23 -5.66 15.36 54.28
N GLU A 24 -4.72 14.42 54.20
CA GLU A 24 -3.30 14.71 54.01
C GLU A 24 -2.94 14.68 52.52
N VAL A 25 -2.29 15.74 52.04
CA VAL A 25 -1.80 15.87 50.66
C VAL A 25 -0.29 15.71 50.66
N ARG A 26 0.23 14.78 49.86
CA ARG A 26 1.64 14.39 49.86
C ARG A 26 2.29 14.67 48.51
N ASN A 27 3.48 15.25 48.50
CA ASN A 27 4.23 15.44 47.26
C ASN A 27 4.81 14.11 46.72
N ASN A 28 5.42 14.17 45.54
CA ASN A 28 6.08 13.02 44.89
C ASN A 28 7.18 12.32 45.72
N SER A 29 7.72 12.96 46.78
CA SER A 29 8.68 12.33 47.70
C SER A 29 8.02 11.61 48.89
N GLY A 30 6.69 11.68 49.01
CA GLY A 30 5.89 11.11 50.09
C GLY A 30 5.73 11.99 51.32
N GLN A 31 6.29 13.21 51.31
CA GLN A 31 6.19 14.20 52.39
C GLN A 31 4.80 14.83 52.38
N THR A 32 4.12 14.88 53.54
CA THR A 32 2.86 15.61 53.69
C THR A 32 3.12 17.11 53.63
N VAL A 33 2.61 17.77 52.58
CA VAL A 33 2.77 19.21 52.35
C VAL A 33 1.59 19.97 52.92
N PHE A 34 0.37 19.52 52.63
CA PHE A 34 -0.86 20.16 53.12
C PHE A 34 -1.71 19.20 53.95
N LYS A 35 -2.48 19.77 54.87
CA LYS A 35 -3.60 19.11 55.53
C LYS A 35 -4.86 19.93 55.27
N LEU A 36 -5.84 19.35 54.58
CA LEU A 36 -7.12 19.99 54.29
C LEU A 36 -8.16 19.57 55.31
N ASN A 37 -8.83 20.52 55.95
CA ASN A 37 -9.92 20.28 56.90
C ASN A 37 -11.24 20.76 56.28
N PHE A 38 -12.19 19.87 56.00
CA PHE A 38 -13.48 20.20 55.40
C PHE A 38 -14.55 20.40 56.47
N TYR A 39 -15.14 21.59 56.50
CA TYR A 39 -16.16 21.98 57.46
C TYR A 39 -17.56 21.92 56.86
N THR A 40 -18.50 21.36 57.60
CA THR A 40 -19.93 21.27 57.27
C THR A 40 -20.75 22.27 58.10
N PRO A 41 -22.04 22.50 57.76
CA PRO A 41 -22.89 23.41 58.53
C PRO A 41 -23.12 23.03 59.99
N THR A 42 -22.82 21.79 60.37
CA THR A 42 -22.93 21.31 61.76
C THR A 42 -21.65 21.50 62.58
N ASP A 43 -20.52 21.81 61.95
CA ASP A 43 -19.24 22.00 62.62
C ASP A 43 -19.12 23.42 63.21
N ASP A 44 -18.08 23.63 64.02
CA ASP A 44 -17.71 24.96 64.50
C ASP A 44 -17.13 25.84 63.37
N GLY A 45 -16.81 27.10 63.67
CA GLY A 45 -16.34 28.03 62.66
C GLY A 45 -15.00 27.59 62.05
N TYR A 46 -14.87 27.73 60.72
CA TYR A 46 -13.66 27.35 59.99
C TYR A 46 -12.63 28.49 59.90
N PHE A 47 -13.06 29.71 60.22
CA PHE A 47 -12.23 30.91 60.43
C PHE A 47 -13.02 31.96 61.21
N THR A 48 -12.37 33.04 61.61
CA THR A 48 -12.96 34.16 62.34
C THR A 48 -12.89 35.43 61.49
N ASP A 49 -14.05 36.06 61.26
CA ASP A 49 -14.15 37.34 60.55
C ASP A 49 -14.60 38.43 61.54
N GLU A 50 -13.81 39.48 61.73
CA GLU A 50 -14.03 40.54 62.73
C GLU A 50 -14.39 40.02 64.15
N GLY A 51 -13.77 38.91 64.57
CA GLY A 51 -14.06 38.27 65.87
C GLY A 51 -15.30 37.38 65.90
N VAL A 52 -15.99 37.19 64.76
CA VAL A 52 -17.16 36.33 64.61
C VAL A 52 -16.78 35.03 63.89
N PRO A 53 -16.95 33.85 64.53
CA PRO A 53 -16.70 32.57 63.88
C PRO A 53 -17.63 32.33 62.68
N GLN A 54 -17.07 32.07 61.51
CA GLN A 54 -17.81 31.83 60.27
C GLN A 54 -18.01 30.33 60.04
N ARG A 55 -19.25 29.92 59.76
CA ARG A 55 -19.64 28.52 59.56
C ARG A 55 -19.98 28.24 58.10
N SER A 56 -19.74 27.00 57.66
CA SER A 56 -20.15 26.56 56.33
C SER A 56 -21.68 26.66 56.16
N THR A 57 -22.17 27.24 55.07
CA THR A 57 -23.62 27.36 54.82
C THR A 57 -24.22 26.17 54.06
N TRP A 58 -23.41 25.35 53.39
CA TRP A 58 -23.82 24.12 52.69
C TRP A 58 -22.71 23.06 52.76
N VAL A 59 -22.88 21.92 52.07
CA VAL A 59 -21.94 20.77 52.15
C VAL A 59 -21.40 20.45 50.77
N LEU A 60 -20.08 20.32 50.65
CA LEU A 60 -19.41 19.77 49.47
C LEU A 60 -19.63 18.26 49.40
N ASP A 61 -19.99 17.75 48.24
CA ASP A 61 -20.04 16.30 48.02
C ASP A 61 -18.63 15.70 47.85
N GLU A 62 -18.54 14.36 47.80
CA GLU A 62 -17.26 13.65 47.67
C GLU A 62 -16.50 13.98 46.38
N ALA A 63 -17.21 14.27 45.27
CA ALA A 63 -16.58 14.61 44.00
C ALA A 63 -16.01 16.04 44.03
N GLN A 64 -16.71 16.97 44.67
CA GLN A 64 -16.22 18.33 44.91
C GLN A 64 -15.02 18.34 45.86
N LYS A 65 -15.07 17.59 46.97
CA LYS A 65 -13.91 17.42 47.87
C LYS A 65 -12.70 16.86 47.12
N ALA A 66 -12.89 15.86 46.26
CA ALA A 66 -11.81 15.30 45.45
C ALA A 66 -11.16 16.35 44.53
N GLN A 67 -11.95 17.26 43.95
CA GLN A 67 -11.43 18.38 43.13
C GLN A 67 -10.59 19.36 43.97
N VAL A 68 -11.06 19.72 45.18
CA VAL A 68 -10.29 20.55 46.13
C VAL A 68 -8.98 19.87 46.55
N ILE A 69 -9.01 18.57 46.84
CA ILE A 69 -7.82 17.77 47.17
C ILE A 69 -6.84 17.76 45.98
N SER A 70 -7.34 17.59 44.76
CA SER A 70 -6.53 17.62 43.53
C SER A 70 -5.86 18.98 43.33
N ALA A 71 -6.56 20.08 43.57
CA ALA A 71 -5.98 21.43 43.51
C ALA A 71 -4.80 21.60 44.47
N ALA A 72 -4.95 21.16 45.73
CA ALA A 72 -3.87 21.19 46.71
C ALA A 72 -2.71 20.24 46.33
N GLN A 73 -3.02 19.06 45.77
CA GLN A 73 -2.03 18.11 45.28
C GLN A 73 -1.15 18.73 44.20
N ARG A 74 -1.73 19.48 43.28
CA ARG A 74 -0.97 20.20 42.24
C ARG A 74 0.03 21.19 42.84
N TRP A 75 -0.35 21.97 43.85
CA TRP A 75 0.57 22.85 44.55
C TRP A 75 1.68 22.08 45.27
N ALA A 76 1.36 20.93 45.88
CA ALA A 76 2.34 20.07 46.55
C ALA A 76 3.37 19.48 45.57
N ASP A 77 3.01 19.31 44.31
CA ASP A 77 3.90 18.82 43.25
C ASP A 77 4.73 19.93 42.58
N ILE A 78 4.26 21.19 42.62
CA ILE A 78 4.95 22.36 42.06
C ILE A 78 5.97 22.93 43.05
N ILE A 79 5.56 23.14 44.30
CA ILE A 79 6.37 23.79 45.33
C ILE A 79 7.21 22.72 46.04
N LYS A 80 8.51 22.96 46.18
CA LYS A 80 9.40 22.17 47.04
C LYS A 80 9.47 22.84 48.41
N PRO A 81 8.63 22.44 49.39
CA PRO A 81 8.62 23.11 50.69
C PRO A 81 9.93 22.86 51.44
N LYS A 82 10.38 23.85 52.22
CA LYS A 82 11.53 23.70 53.12
C LYS A 82 11.14 22.82 54.31
N GLN A 83 12.08 22.02 54.80
CA GLN A 83 11.85 21.19 55.98
C GLN A 83 11.72 22.05 57.24
N GLY A 84 10.77 21.74 58.12
CA GLY A 84 10.65 22.38 59.44
C GLY A 84 9.25 22.32 60.05
N GLN A 85 8.25 22.93 59.40
CA GLN A 85 6.96 23.27 60.01
C GLN A 85 5.74 22.68 59.27
N LEU A 86 5.94 21.75 58.33
CA LEU A 86 4.86 21.09 57.59
C LEU A 86 4.04 20.13 58.48
N PRO A 87 2.76 19.87 58.16
CA PRO A 87 2.03 20.33 56.97
C PRO A 87 1.38 21.71 57.12
N GLY A 88 1.27 22.44 56.00
CA GLY A 88 0.42 23.62 55.91
C GLY A 88 -1.06 23.23 56.04
N VAL A 89 -1.68 23.64 57.14
CA VAL A 89 -3.11 23.39 57.42
C VAL A 89 -3.99 24.41 56.69
N ILE A 90 -4.94 23.91 55.89
CA ILE A 90 -5.93 24.72 55.15
C ILE A 90 -7.33 24.31 55.59
N ASN A 91 -8.11 25.25 56.10
CA ASN A 91 -9.52 25.03 56.41
C ASN A 91 -10.39 25.35 55.18
N VAL A 92 -11.28 24.43 54.80
CA VAL A 92 -12.17 24.54 53.65
C VAL A 92 -13.61 24.65 54.15
N GLY A 93 -14.26 25.76 53.84
CA GLY A 93 -15.66 26.02 54.18
C GLY A 93 -16.46 26.55 53.00
N THR A 94 -17.77 26.69 53.19
CA THR A 94 -18.70 27.11 52.13
C THR A 94 -19.55 28.32 52.53
N PHE A 95 -19.99 29.12 51.56
CA PHE A 95 -20.85 30.28 51.80
C PHE A 95 -21.88 30.47 50.67
N ASP A 96 -22.80 31.44 50.81
CA ASP A 96 -23.98 31.57 49.95
C ASP A 96 -23.82 32.53 48.75
N ASP A 97 -22.63 33.10 48.52
CA ASP A 97 -22.39 33.99 47.37
C ASP A 97 -21.92 33.23 46.13
N GLN A 98 -22.02 33.84 44.95
CA GLN A 98 -21.48 33.29 43.70
C GLN A 98 -20.00 33.64 43.54
N ASN A 99 -19.14 33.11 44.43
CA ASN A 99 -17.71 33.36 44.36
C ASN A 99 -16.90 32.19 44.98
N ALA A 100 -15.59 32.17 44.74
CA ALA A 100 -14.63 31.40 45.52
C ALA A 100 -13.55 32.36 46.04
N GLY A 101 -12.87 31.98 47.11
CA GLY A 101 -11.82 32.83 47.69
C GLY A 101 -10.88 32.02 48.56
N ALA A 102 -9.62 32.40 48.63
CA ALA A 102 -8.72 31.94 49.68
C ALA A 102 -7.83 33.06 50.20
N MET A 103 -7.51 32.98 51.50
CA MET A 103 -6.68 33.96 52.17
C MET A 103 -5.83 33.30 53.24
N SER A 104 -4.74 33.96 53.60
CA SER A 104 -3.83 33.58 54.68
C SER A 104 -3.42 34.86 55.41
N GLN A 105 -3.56 34.87 56.74
CA GLN A 105 -3.19 36.03 57.54
C GLN A 105 -1.68 36.26 57.52
N ASN A 106 -1.24 37.47 57.86
CA ASN A 106 0.18 37.76 58.06
C ASN A 106 0.67 37.12 59.37
N VAL A 107 1.93 36.67 59.40
CA VAL A 107 2.58 36.16 60.63
C VAL A 107 2.75 37.26 61.69
N SER A 108 2.93 38.51 61.27
CA SER A 108 3.14 39.65 62.15
C SER A 108 2.63 40.97 61.53
N ASP A 109 2.50 42.00 62.37
CA ASP A 109 2.15 43.37 61.97
C ASP A 109 3.39 44.25 61.67
N ASP A 110 4.56 43.64 61.48
CA ASP A 110 5.77 44.37 61.08
C ASP A 110 5.62 44.97 59.67
N THR A 111 6.48 45.91 59.29
CA THR A 111 6.43 46.57 57.97
C THR A 111 6.53 45.58 56.80
N PHE A 112 7.12 44.40 57.03
CA PHE A 112 7.13 43.28 56.09
C PHE A 112 6.72 42.01 56.84
N SER A 113 5.81 41.23 56.28
CA SER A 113 5.43 39.92 56.81
C SER A 113 5.09 38.94 55.69
N LEU A 114 5.49 37.68 55.88
CA LEU A 114 4.95 36.58 55.06
C LEU A 114 3.52 36.26 55.52
N THR A 115 2.74 35.64 54.62
CA THR A 115 1.51 34.98 55.04
C THR A 115 1.83 33.72 55.85
N GLN A 116 0.93 33.30 56.73
CA GLN A 116 1.12 32.13 57.58
C GLN A 116 1.37 30.85 56.78
N LEU A 117 0.67 30.69 55.64
CA LEU A 117 0.87 29.54 54.75
C LEU A 117 2.24 29.61 54.06
N GLN A 118 2.63 30.79 53.56
CA GLN A 118 3.94 31.01 52.95
C GLN A 118 5.06 30.72 53.95
N ALA A 119 4.95 31.19 55.19
CA ALA A 119 5.92 30.98 56.25
C ALA A 119 6.15 29.48 56.52
N VAL A 120 5.09 28.69 56.68
CA VAL A 120 5.21 27.24 56.92
C VAL A 120 5.82 26.49 55.75
N LEU A 121 5.45 26.82 54.52
CA LEU A 121 6.05 26.20 53.32
C LEU A 121 7.53 26.57 53.16
N GLN A 122 7.96 27.70 53.73
CA GLN A 122 9.36 28.12 53.80
C GLN A 122 10.07 27.69 55.08
N GLY A 123 9.46 26.83 55.91
CA GLY A 123 10.06 26.28 57.12
C GLY A 123 10.17 27.26 58.30
N GLN A 124 9.39 28.34 58.27
CA GLN A 124 9.33 29.38 59.31
C GLN A 124 8.10 29.19 60.22
N GLU A 125 8.16 29.72 61.44
CA GLU A 125 7.00 29.72 62.36
C GLU A 125 5.91 30.65 61.84
N ALA A 126 4.64 30.23 61.92
CA ALA A 126 3.49 30.98 61.42
C ALA A 126 2.76 31.82 62.48
N GLY A 127 3.26 31.90 63.72
CA GLY A 127 2.60 32.66 64.77
C GLY A 127 1.28 32.02 65.25
N GLU A 128 0.36 32.85 65.75
CA GLU A 128 -0.95 32.43 66.25
C GLU A 128 -1.92 32.16 65.09
N LEU A 129 -2.49 30.95 65.04
CA LEU A 129 -3.34 30.52 63.93
C LEU A 129 -4.82 30.78 64.22
N ASP A 130 -5.52 31.39 63.26
CA ASP A 130 -6.98 31.50 63.30
C ASP A 130 -7.62 30.14 63.02
N SER A 131 -8.51 29.70 63.92
CA SER A 131 -9.15 28.38 63.87
C SER A 131 -8.19 27.21 63.59
N GLY A 132 -6.93 27.33 64.03
CA GLY A 132 -5.90 26.30 63.87
C GLY A 132 -5.40 26.08 62.44
N ALA A 133 -5.64 27.02 61.52
CA ALA A 133 -5.22 26.93 60.12
C ALA A 133 -4.28 28.06 59.72
N HIS A 134 -3.45 27.78 58.71
CA HIS A 134 -2.53 28.75 58.11
C HIS A 134 -3.18 29.48 56.93
N ALA A 135 -4.20 28.88 56.33
CA ALA A 135 -4.99 29.47 55.25
C ALA A 135 -6.42 28.95 55.29
N ILE A 136 -7.31 29.71 54.66
CA ILE A 136 -8.73 29.36 54.52
C ILE A 136 -9.10 29.36 53.04
N VAL A 137 -9.99 28.45 52.66
CA VAL A 137 -10.64 28.40 51.34
C VAL A 137 -12.14 28.47 51.56
N ARG A 138 -12.80 29.39 50.86
CA ARG A 138 -14.24 29.63 50.90
C ARG A 138 -14.83 29.33 49.55
N ILE A 139 -15.81 28.44 49.50
CA ILE A 139 -16.45 27.99 48.25
C ILE A 139 -17.93 28.40 48.26
N GLY A 140 -18.31 29.24 47.29
CA GLY A 140 -19.67 29.71 47.09
C GLY A 140 -20.47 28.86 46.11
N LYS A 141 -21.62 29.37 45.65
CA LYS A 141 -22.57 28.68 44.75
C LYS A 141 -22.40 29.09 43.29
N LEU A 142 -21.30 28.67 42.68
CA LEU A 142 -21.10 28.76 41.23
C LEU A 142 -21.60 27.48 40.53
N ASP A 143 -21.82 27.54 39.22
CA ASP A 143 -22.16 26.36 38.42
C ASP A 143 -20.89 25.54 38.15
N PHE A 144 -20.46 24.79 39.18
CA PHE A 144 -19.24 24.01 39.14
C PHE A 144 -19.38 22.69 38.36
N THR A 145 -18.27 22.22 37.84
CA THR A 145 -18.13 20.86 37.31
C THR A 145 -18.52 19.80 38.37
N PRO A 146 -19.46 18.88 38.05
CA PRO A 146 -20.01 17.91 39.00
C PRO A 146 -19.00 16.80 39.35
N THR A 147 -18.02 16.59 38.49
CA THR A 147 -16.89 15.69 38.70
C THR A 147 -15.65 16.36 38.13
N GLN A 148 -14.47 15.90 38.55
CA GLN A 148 -13.20 16.37 37.99
C GLN A 148 -13.19 16.31 36.46
N ALA A 149 -12.88 17.43 35.83
CA ALA A 149 -12.75 17.53 34.39
C ALA A 149 -11.58 16.67 33.87
N SER A 150 -11.60 16.34 32.58
CA SER A 150 -10.45 15.62 32.00
C SER A 150 -9.20 16.51 32.04
N PRO A 151 -8.04 15.99 32.46
CA PRO A 151 -6.81 16.77 32.47
C PRO A 151 -6.48 17.34 31.07
N ALA A 152 -6.18 18.63 30.98
CA ALA A 152 -5.85 19.33 29.73
C ALA A 152 -5.09 20.63 29.99
N GLN A 153 -4.46 21.25 28.99
CA GLN A 153 -3.86 22.60 29.13
C GLN A 153 -4.89 23.75 29.12
N ILE A 154 -6.12 23.43 28.73
CA ILE A 154 -7.25 24.33 28.48
C ILE A 154 -8.50 23.74 29.18
N PRO A 155 -9.47 24.56 29.62
CA PRO A 155 -10.72 24.06 30.19
C PRO A 155 -11.53 23.24 29.16
N THR A 156 -12.11 22.12 29.59
CA THR A 156 -12.82 21.17 28.68
C THR A 156 -14.31 21.05 28.93
N ASP A 157 -14.84 21.65 30.00
CA ASP A 157 -16.27 21.71 30.32
C ASP A 157 -16.75 23.16 30.18
N HIS A 158 -18.03 23.35 29.85
CA HIS A 158 -18.63 24.67 29.67
C HIS A 158 -18.94 25.35 31.02
N ARG A 159 -18.91 24.60 32.11
CA ARG A 159 -19.09 25.06 33.49
C ARG A 159 -17.78 25.49 34.14
N THR A 160 -17.89 26.12 35.31
CA THR A 160 -16.73 26.53 36.11
C THR A 160 -15.96 25.32 36.63
N ASP A 161 -14.67 25.22 36.31
CA ASP A 161 -13.83 24.09 36.74
C ASP A 161 -13.38 24.26 38.20
N LEU A 162 -14.03 23.53 39.12
CA LEU A 162 -13.78 23.68 40.56
C LEU A 162 -12.32 23.36 40.95
N GLU A 163 -11.69 22.35 40.36
CA GLU A 163 -10.28 22.04 40.66
C GLU A 163 -9.39 23.23 40.29
N VAL A 164 -9.59 23.79 39.10
CA VAL A 164 -8.75 24.87 38.60
C VAL A 164 -9.04 26.19 39.32
N THR A 165 -10.31 26.49 39.65
CA THR A 165 -10.68 27.62 40.50
C THR A 165 -10.00 27.52 41.87
N ILE A 166 -10.06 26.38 42.55
CA ILE A 166 -9.39 26.25 43.86
C ILE A 166 -7.86 26.27 43.74
N PHE A 167 -7.32 25.78 42.63
CA PHE A 167 -5.89 25.91 42.34
C PHE A 167 -5.48 27.38 42.18
N HIS A 168 -6.32 28.21 41.54
CA HIS A 168 -6.20 29.66 41.50
C HIS A 168 -6.31 30.28 42.90
N GLU A 169 -7.37 29.95 43.66
CA GLU A 169 -7.58 30.54 44.99
C GLU A 169 -6.42 30.28 45.94
N ILE A 170 -5.91 29.06 45.98
CA ILE A 170 -4.75 28.72 46.84
C ILE A 170 -3.53 29.60 46.49
N ALA A 171 -3.39 30.09 45.26
CA ALA A 171 -2.32 31.03 44.90
C ALA A 171 -2.41 32.36 45.68
N HIS A 172 -3.62 32.87 45.95
CA HIS A 172 -3.83 34.02 46.81
C HIS A 172 -3.41 33.72 48.26
N ALA A 173 -3.77 32.55 48.79
CA ALA A 173 -3.32 32.11 50.11
C ALA A 173 -1.79 31.92 50.20
N LEU A 174 -1.13 31.60 49.08
CA LEU A 174 0.33 31.56 48.95
C LEU A 174 0.98 32.97 48.93
N GLY A 175 0.19 34.04 49.00
CA GLY A 175 0.65 35.41 49.18
C GLY A 175 0.58 36.27 47.91
N ILE A 176 -0.06 35.81 46.83
CA ILE A 176 -0.42 36.68 45.70
C ILE A 176 -1.61 37.53 46.15
N SER A 177 -1.32 38.64 46.82
CA SER A 177 -2.34 39.54 47.36
C SER A 177 -1.73 40.90 47.64
N THR A 178 -2.51 41.94 47.35
CA THR A 178 -2.18 43.32 47.67
C THR A 178 -2.97 43.76 48.89
N ASP A 179 -2.29 44.00 50.01
CA ASP A 179 -2.90 44.71 51.15
C ASP A 179 -3.05 46.19 50.78
N ALA A 180 -4.23 46.57 50.29
CA ALA A 180 -4.59 47.94 49.95
C ALA A 180 -6.07 48.19 50.30
N GLY A 181 -6.40 49.44 50.60
CA GLY A 181 -7.74 49.83 51.01
C GLY A 181 -7.89 51.33 51.19
N ILE A 182 -9.12 51.75 51.51
CA ILE A 182 -9.39 53.13 51.92
C ILE A 182 -9.14 53.24 53.42
N ALA A 183 -8.14 54.04 53.80
CA ALA A 183 -7.86 54.36 55.20
C ALA A 183 -7.68 55.87 55.35
N ASP A 184 -8.35 56.46 56.35
CA ASP A 184 -8.39 57.91 56.58
C ASP A 184 -8.83 58.75 55.35
N GLY A 185 -9.69 58.19 54.48
CA GLY A 185 -10.20 58.85 53.27
C GLY A 185 -9.20 58.90 52.11
N VAL A 186 -8.18 58.05 52.15
CA VAL A 186 -7.17 57.90 51.09
C VAL A 186 -7.06 56.42 50.72
N THR A 187 -7.08 56.12 49.43
CA THR A 187 -6.73 54.78 48.93
C THR A 187 -5.21 54.60 49.05
N GLN A 188 -4.77 53.64 49.86
CA GLN A 188 -3.35 53.43 50.16
C GLN A 188 -3.04 51.95 50.41
N PHE A 189 -1.76 51.58 50.26
CA PHE A 189 -1.29 50.28 50.73
C PHE A 189 -1.39 50.18 52.25
N GLY A 190 -1.56 48.96 52.75
CA GLY A 190 -1.45 48.65 54.17
C GLY A 190 -0.06 48.95 54.74
N LYS A 191 0.02 48.98 56.08
CA LYS A 191 1.29 49.21 56.79
C LYS A 191 2.22 48.00 56.72
N THR A 192 1.68 46.82 56.50
CA THR A 192 2.42 45.56 56.39
C THR A 192 2.50 45.15 54.93
N GLN A 193 3.70 45.09 54.37
CA GLN A 193 3.90 44.61 53.00
C GLN A 193 4.15 43.10 52.98
N GLY A 194 3.45 42.41 52.09
CA GLY A 194 3.75 41.03 51.73
C GLY A 194 4.84 40.92 50.66
N SER A 195 5.26 39.68 50.39
CA SER A 195 6.19 39.37 49.30
C SER A 195 5.69 39.93 47.96
N TRP A 196 4.39 39.81 47.66
CA TRP A 196 3.80 40.36 46.45
C TRP A 196 3.97 41.87 46.30
N THR A 197 3.46 42.66 47.25
CA THR A 197 3.50 44.13 47.22
C THR A 197 4.93 44.66 47.10
N SER A 198 5.90 44.00 47.75
CA SER A 198 7.31 44.43 47.71
C SER A 198 7.96 44.38 46.32
N HIS A 199 7.30 43.72 45.36
CA HIS A 199 7.73 43.56 43.98
C HIS A 199 6.84 44.31 42.98
N LEU A 200 5.87 45.09 43.44
CA LEU A 200 5.02 45.92 42.58
C LEU A 200 5.70 47.23 42.20
N PHE A 201 5.53 47.61 40.94
CA PHE A 201 6.01 48.84 40.35
C PHE A 201 4.88 49.59 39.66
N ASP A 202 4.91 50.91 39.76
CA ASP A 202 3.90 51.81 39.19
C ASP A 202 4.15 52.09 37.69
N ASP A 203 3.31 52.92 37.07
CA ASP A 203 3.39 53.29 35.65
C ASP A 203 4.71 53.97 35.25
N ASN A 204 5.50 54.42 36.22
CA ASN A 204 6.75 55.14 36.05
C ASN A 204 7.97 54.31 36.50
N GLY A 205 7.74 53.07 36.96
CA GLY A 205 8.78 52.16 37.44
C GLY A 205 9.28 52.46 38.85
N ASN A 206 8.47 53.13 39.68
CA ASN A 206 8.76 53.29 41.10
C ASN A 206 8.21 52.10 41.91
N PRO A 207 8.96 51.55 42.88
CA PRO A 207 8.50 50.43 43.70
C PRO A 207 7.46 50.87 44.75
N ALA A 208 6.55 49.96 45.10
CA ALA A 208 5.56 50.17 46.15
C ALA A 208 6.18 50.28 47.54
N GLN A 209 5.66 51.17 48.38
CA GLN A 209 6.10 51.39 49.76
C GLN A 209 4.97 51.19 50.77
N SER A 210 5.33 50.78 52.00
CA SER A 210 4.38 50.58 53.10
C SER A 210 3.61 51.86 53.40
N GLY A 211 2.28 51.77 53.52
CA GLY A 211 1.41 52.93 53.78
C GLY A 211 1.35 53.98 52.68
N GLN A 212 1.90 53.71 51.49
CA GLN A 212 1.96 54.70 50.40
C GLN A 212 0.57 54.88 49.77
N ALA A 213 0.19 56.15 49.53
CA ALA A 213 -1.02 56.49 48.80
C ALA A 213 -0.97 55.95 47.36
N ILE A 214 -2.10 55.45 46.85
CA ILE A 214 -2.23 54.90 45.50
C ILE A 214 -2.99 55.91 44.64
N LEU A 215 -2.40 56.33 43.53
CA LEU A 215 -3.06 57.22 42.58
C LEU A 215 -3.64 56.37 41.45
N CYS A 216 -4.95 56.38 41.32
CA CYS A 216 -5.64 55.66 40.26
C CYS A 216 -6.94 56.36 39.87
N LYS A 217 -7.53 55.92 38.75
CA LYS A 217 -8.87 56.35 38.36
C LYS A 217 -9.90 55.73 39.32
N GLY A 218 -10.48 56.54 40.19
CA GLY A 218 -11.48 56.08 41.18
C GLY A 218 -10.96 55.97 42.62
N CYS A 219 -9.65 56.14 42.83
CA CYS A 219 -9.05 56.20 44.16
C CYS A 219 -9.47 57.47 44.94
N GLU A 220 -9.62 57.35 46.27
CA GLU A 220 -9.88 58.47 47.18
C GLU A 220 -8.58 59.13 47.65
N GLY A 221 -8.63 60.43 47.96
CA GLY A 221 -7.50 61.18 48.52
C GLY A 221 -6.93 62.29 47.62
N PRO A 222 -5.98 63.09 48.12
CA PRO A 222 -5.32 64.14 47.35
C PRO A 222 -4.31 63.58 46.33
N ASP A 223 -4.04 64.33 45.27
CA ASP A 223 -2.98 64.01 44.29
C ASP A 223 -1.60 64.19 44.96
N ASP A 224 -1.00 63.10 45.43
CA ASP A 224 0.31 63.07 46.08
C ASP A 224 1.41 62.75 45.06
N PRO A 225 2.37 63.67 44.78
CA PRO A 225 3.46 63.41 43.84
C PRO A 225 4.39 62.24 44.21
N LEU A 226 4.33 61.75 45.46
CA LEU A 226 5.07 60.58 45.94
C LEU A 226 4.20 59.32 46.01
N GLY A 227 2.94 59.38 45.60
CA GLY A 227 2.04 58.24 45.55
C GLY A 227 2.45 57.21 44.50
N PHE A 228 1.98 55.99 44.68
CA PHE A 228 2.14 54.90 43.73
C PHE A 228 1.19 55.14 42.54
N ASP A 229 1.74 55.58 41.40
CA ASP A 229 0.94 56.11 40.29
C ASP A 229 0.60 55.04 39.26
N VAL A 230 -0.64 54.54 39.31
CA VAL A 230 -1.21 53.57 38.37
C VAL A 230 -2.40 54.15 37.61
N ARG A 231 -2.41 55.48 37.37
CA ARG A 231 -3.50 56.15 36.64
C ARG A 231 -3.63 55.71 35.17
N LYS A 232 -2.56 55.18 34.57
CA LYS A 232 -2.58 54.56 33.24
C LYS A 232 -2.95 53.07 33.29
N ASP A 233 -3.07 52.50 34.49
CA ASP A 233 -3.40 51.09 34.71
C ASP A 233 -2.35 50.15 34.07
N GLN A 234 -1.07 50.51 34.21
CA GLN A 234 0.09 49.80 33.64
C GLN A 234 1.09 49.36 34.72
N GLY A 235 0.60 49.13 35.95
CA GLY A 235 1.39 48.56 37.02
C GLY A 235 1.94 47.18 36.65
N TYR A 236 3.02 46.76 37.30
CA TYR A 236 3.59 45.44 37.06
C TYR A 236 4.33 44.88 38.26
N PHE A 237 4.36 43.55 38.37
CA PHE A 237 5.25 42.82 39.23
C PHE A 237 6.60 42.59 38.53
N ALA A 238 7.70 42.91 39.19
CA ALA A 238 9.03 42.61 38.67
C ALA A 238 9.96 41.96 39.72
N GLY A 239 10.74 41.00 39.26
CA GLY A 239 11.77 40.33 40.04
C GLY A 239 12.82 39.70 39.12
N SER A 240 13.84 39.09 39.72
CA SER A 240 14.99 38.56 38.98
C SER A 240 14.61 37.36 38.11
N HIS A 241 13.77 36.46 38.62
CA HIS A 241 13.29 35.29 37.89
C HIS A 241 12.26 35.68 36.83
N VAL A 242 11.35 36.61 37.13
CA VAL A 242 10.43 37.16 36.13
C VAL A 242 11.19 37.78 34.97
N LYS A 243 12.25 38.56 35.25
CA LYS A 243 13.08 39.19 34.22
C LYS A 243 13.86 38.17 33.37
N GLU A 244 14.34 37.07 33.96
CA GLU A 244 14.99 35.97 33.22
C GLU A 244 14.07 35.44 32.10
N VAL A 245 12.76 35.42 32.35
CA VAL A 245 11.76 34.74 31.53
C VAL A 245 11.20 35.65 30.46
N LEU A 246 10.80 36.84 30.87
CA LEU A 246 10.21 37.82 29.96
C LEU A 246 11.28 38.40 29.04
N GLY A 247 12.54 38.42 29.47
CA GLY A 247 13.62 39.08 28.75
C GLY A 247 13.26 40.55 28.50
N ASP A 248 13.31 40.97 27.24
CA ASP A 248 12.95 42.33 26.83
C ASP A 248 11.48 42.45 26.34
N ALA A 249 10.65 41.41 26.52
CA ALA A 249 9.28 41.39 26.02
C ALA A 249 8.36 42.39 26.73
N MET A 250 8.56 42.58 28.04
CA MET A 250 7.75 43.43 28.91
C MET A 250 8.54 43.78 30.18
N PRO A 251 8.27 44.92 30.85
CA PRO A 251 9.02 45.36 32.03
C PRO A 251 8.85 44.44 33.25
N GLY A 252 7.75 43.70 33.31
CA GLY A 252 7.39 42.75 34.35
C GLY A 252 6.08 42.05 33.99
N VAL A 253 5.56 41.24 34.91
CA VAL A 253 4.24 40.65 34.79
C VAL A 253 3.20 41.76 35.06
N PRO A 254 2.32 42.09 34.12
CA PRO A 254 1.36 43.19 34.30
C PRO A 254 0.41 42.91 35.47
N VAL A 255 0.03 43.97 36.18
CA VAL A 255 -1.06 43.98 37.17
C VAL A 255 -1.93 45.20 36.88
N ARG A 256 -3.21 45.13 37.21
CA ARG A 256 -4.14 46.24 37.00
C ARG A 256 -4.86 46.54 38.29
N ILE A 257 -5.24 47.81 38.45
CA ILE A 257 -6.05 48.29 39.58
C ILE A 257 -7.50 48.52 39.17
N LEU A 258 -7.77 48.53 37.86
CA LEU A 258 -9.12 48.70 37.34
C LEU A 258 -9.70 47.36 36.90
N ASP A 259 -11.01 47.21 37.12
CA ASP A 259 -11.79 46.08 36.62
C ASP A 259 -11.93 46.12 35.07
N ALA A 260 -12.57 45.08 34.51
CA ALA A 260 -12.82 44.98 33.07
C ALA A 260 -13.67 46.13 32.49
N PHE A 261 -14.47 46.82 33.32
CA PHE A 261 -15.33 47.95 32.95
C PHE A 261 -14.65 49.31 33.19
N GLY A 262 -13.42 49.32 33.72
CA GLY A 262 -12.63 50.52 34.03
C GLY A 262 -13.06 51.24 35.32
N GLY A 263 -13.77 50.55 36.21
CA GLY A 263 -13.98 50.91 37.61
C GLY A 263 -12.82 50.49 38.50
N LEU A 264 -12.79 50.93 39.77
CA LEU A 264 -11.79 50.50 40.74
C LEU A 264 -12.11 49.06 41.17
N ASP A 265 -11.15 48.16 40.98
CA ASP A 265 -11.21 46.76 41.44
C ASP A 265 -11.09 46.72 42.97
N ASP A 266 -11.98 45.99 43.65
CA ASP A 266 -11.99 45.86 45.11
C ASP A 266 -10.90 44.91 45.63
N ASP A 267 -10.33 44.07 44.75
CA ASP A 267 -9.12 43.28 45.01
C ASP A 267 -7.83 44.04 44.64
N TYR A 268 -7.94 45.28 44.15
CA TYR A 268 -6.84 46.15 43.72
C TYR A 268 -5.88 45.41 42.76
N MET A 269 -4.57 45.41 43.03
CA MET A 269 -3.54 44.81 42.17
C MET A 269 -3.21 43.36 42.59
N SER A 270 -4.19 42.60 43.08
CA SER A 270 -4.00 41.21 43.55
C SER A 270 -4.06 40.15 42.43
N HIS A 271 -4.27 40.55 41.17
CA HIS A 271 -4.35 39.67 40.01
C HIS A 271 -3.23 39.93 38.99
N ILE A 272 -2.85 38.87 38.27
CA ILE A 272 -1.83 38.88 37.20
C ILE A 272 -2.52 39.09 35.85
N GLU A 273 -2.20 40.16 35.15
CA GLU A 273 -2.88 40.55 33.92
C GLU A 273 -2.20 40.08 32.63
N LEU A 274 -1.59 38.91 32.68
CA LEU A 274 -1.17 38.23 31.46
C LEU A 274 -2.41 37.76 30.72
N ASP A 275 -2.47 38.04 29.41
CA ASP A 275 -3.58 37.62 28.55
C ASP A 275 -4.08 36.19 28.85
N ARG A 276 -5.34 36.10 29.29
CA ARG A 276 -6.10 34.86 29.50
C ARG A 276 -5.50 33.92 30.55
N SER A 277 -4.55 34.41 31.34
CA SER A 277 -3.85 33.59 32.33
C SER A 277 -4.79 33.12 33.43
N LEU A 278 -4.34 32.10 34.15
CA LEU A 278 -5.10 31.55 35.25
C LEU A 278 -5.35 32.62 36.33
N MET A 279 -4.34 33.45 36.65
CA MET A 279 -4.38 34.44 37.74
C MET A 279 -4.87 35.83 37.32
N SER A 280 -5.44 35.99 36.12
CA SER A 280 -5.99 37.26 35.63
C SER A 280 -7.42 37.49 36.08
N HIS A 281 -7.86 38.75 36.16
CA HIS A 281 -9.25 39.15 36.30
C HIS A 281 -10.03 39.19 34.97
N GLN A 282 -9.42 38.85 33.83
CA GLN A 282 -10.08 38.82 32.52
C GLN A 282 -11.27 37.85 32.48
N ASP A 283 -12.36 38.20 31.80
CA ASP A 283 -13.55 37.35 31.74
C ASP A 283 -13.30 36.01 31.03
N TYR A 284 -12.45 35.99 29.99
CA TYR A 284 -12.05 34.75 29.31
C TYR A 284 -10.66 34.28 29.73
N ARG A 285 -10.60 33.15 30.43
CA ARG A 285 -9.36 32.50 30.87
C ARG A 285 -9.34 31.07 30.36
N ASN A 286 -8.31 30.71 29.60
CA ASN A 286 -8.19 29.37 28.99
C ASN A 286 -6.91 28.64 29.41
N TYR A 287 -6.32 29.03 30.53
CA TYR A 287 -5.23 28.30 31.15
C TYR A 287 -5.77 27.50 32.32
N THR A 288 -5.41 26.22 32.37
CA THR A 288 -5.65 25.39 33.57
C THR A 288 -4.41 25.27 34.45
N THR A 289 -3.30 25.88 34.05
CA THR A 289 -1.98 25.85 34.69
C THR A 289 -1.45 27.27 34.90
N MET A 290 -0.52 27.42 35.84
CA MET A 290 0.30 28.63 35.91
C MET A 290 1.18 28.70 34.66
N MET A 291 1.17 29.84 33.99
CA MET A 291 2.15 30.18 32.96
C MET A 291 3.55 30.14 33.55
N GLU A 292 4.55 30.07 32.68
CA GLU A 292 5.94 30.22 33.10
C GLU A 292 6.05 31.47 33.98
N ALA A 293 5.77 32.67 33.48
CA ALA A 293 6.04 33.92 34.20
C ALA A 293 5.40 33.97 35.60
N GLU A 294 4.23 33.35 35.78
CA GLU A 294 3.54 33.24 37.08
C GLU A 294 4.29 32.32 38.06
N LEU A 295 4.89 31.23 37.59
CA LEU A 295 5.78 30.39 38.42
C LEU A 295 7.07 31.13 38.80
N ALA A 296 7.61 31.97 37.90
CA ALA A 296 8.82 32.75 38.18
C ALA A 296 8.54 33.85 39.22
N LEU A 297 7.35 34.44 39.17
CA LEU A 297 6.87 35.38 40.17
C LEU A 297 6.87 34.74 41.58
N LEU A 298 6.37 33.51 41.71
CA LEU A 298 6.43 32.78 42.98
C LEU A 298 7.88 32.50 43.44
N GLN A 299 8.81 32.25 42.50
CA GLN A 299 10.23 32.12 42.85
C GLN A 299 10.80 33.43 43.40
N ASP A 300 10.46 34.58 42.79
CA ASP A 300 10.86 35.90 43.30
C ASP A 300 10.22 36.19 44.68
N MET A 301 9.03 35.65 44.98
CA MET A 301 8.42 35.66 46.32
C MET A 301 9.07 34.67 47.32
N GLY A 302 10.08 33.91 46.90
CA GLY A 302 10.89 33.04 47.79
C GLY A 302 10.53 31.55 47.79
N TYR A 303 9.63 31.09 46.91
CA TYR A 303 9.31 29.67 46.75
C TYR A 303 10.38 28.91 45.94
N ASP A 304 10.69 27.67 46.34
CA ASP A 304 11.58 26.78 45.57
C ASP A 304 10.74 25.96 44.56
N ILE A 305 10.94 26.24 43.27
CA ILE A 305 10.20 25.66 42.14
C ILE A 305 11.20 25.27 41.04
N ASP A 306 11.19 24.02 40.58
CA ASP A 306 11.90 23.65 39.35
C ASP A 306 11.04 23.95 38.13
N ARG A 307 11.03 25.23 37.74
CA ARG A 307 10.20 25.74 36.67
C ARG A 307 10.50 25.09 35.30
N ARG A 308 11.76 24.71 35.08
CA ARG A 308 12.20 24.00 33.87
C ARG A 308 11.69 22.55 33.78
N ASN A 309 11.12 22.02 34.87
CA ASN A 309 10.37 20.77 34.86
C ASN A 309 8.97 20.90 34.25
N PHE A 310 8.42 22.12 34.18
CA PHE A 310 7.08 22.38 33.66
C PHE A 310 7.12 23.11 32.33
N TYR A 311 8.19 23.86 32.03
CA TYR A 311 8.35 24.56 30.77
C TYR A 311 9.77 24.41 30.22
N GLY A 312 9.90 24.00 28.96
CA GLY A 312 11.21 23.93 28.30
C GLY A 312 11.71 25.29 27.85
N ARG A 313 10.86 26.04 27.15
CA ARG A 313 11.12 27.42 26.73
C ARG A 313 9.81 28.17 26.47
N SER A 314 9.75 29.44 26.86
CA SER A 314 8.66 30.34 26.45
C SER A 314 9.15 31.51 25.60
N VAL A 315 8.30 31.96 24.68
CA VAL A 315 8.53 33.12 23.80
C VAL A 315 7.43 34.15 24.09
N TYR A 316 7.69 35.05 25.03
CA TYR A 316 6.76 36.11 25.43
C TYR A 316 6.73 37.31 24.46
N GLY A 317 7.87 37.62 23.84
CA GLY A 317 7.96 38.75 22.91
C GLY A 317 7.20 38.52 21.59
N SER A 318 6.93 39.63 20.89
CA SER A 318 6.22 39.63 19.60
C SER A 318 7.13 40.09 18.46
N GLY A 319 6.87 39.64 17.23
CA GLY A 319 7.62 40.03 16.03
C GLY A 319 9.04 39.44 15.96
N LEU A 320 9.30 38.35 16.67
CA LEU A 320 10.63 37.74 16.79
C LEU A 320 10.87 36.63 15.75
N ASP A 321 12.11 36.52 15.30
CA ASP A 321 12.63 35.36 14.57
C ASP A 321 13.42 34.46 15.54
N VAL A 322 12.89 33.29 15.85
CA VAL A 322 13.43 32.39 16.88
C VAL A 322 13.77 31.03 16.29
N VAL A 323 15.04 30.62 16.37
CA VAL A 323 15.45 29.23 16.16
C VAL A 323 15.63 28.57 17.52
N ASN A 324 14.74 27.64 17.88
CA ASN A 324 14.83 26.90 19.13
C ASN A 324 15.64 25.62 18.99
N GLN A 325 16.87 25.65 19.51
CA GLN A 325 17.77 24.49 19.59
C GLN A 325 17.79 23.87 21.00
N GLN A 326 16.96 24.36 21.92
CA GLN A 326 16.82 23.82 23.27
C GLN A 326 15.72 22.75 23.27
N GLY A 327 16.05 21.57 23.78
CA GLY A 327 15.10 20.47 23.95
C GLY A 327 14.38 20.52 25.30
N TYR A 328 13.41 19.64 25.47
CA TYR A 328 12.67 19.46 26.72
C TYR A 328 12.66 17.98 27.09
N PHE A 329 13.25 17.66 28.25
CA PHE A 329 13.51 16.30 28.70
C PHE A 329 13.22 16.16 30.21
N ALA A 330 13.31 14.92 30.71
CA ALA A 330 13.22 14.66 32.15
C ALA A 330 14.30 15.44 32.92
N ARG A 331 13.97 15.88 34.14
CA ARG A 331 14.91 16.55 35.04
C ARG A 331 15.63 15.52 35.90
N ASN A 332 16.90 15.76 36.22
CA ASN A 332 17.59 14.97 37.25
C ASN A 332 16.92 15.13 38.62
N SER A 333 17.22 14.24 39.57
CA SER A 333 16.60 14.28 40.91
C SER A 333 16.85 15.57 41.69
N ALA A 334 17.93 16.30 41.36
CA ALA A 334 18.23 17.61 41.94
C ALA A 334 17.44 18.76 41.28
N GLY A 335 16.81 18.53 40.13
CA GLY A 335 16.11 19.56 39.35
C GLY A 335 17.05 20.62 38.76
N THR A 336 18.28 20.25 38.40
CA THR A 336 19.32 21.20 37.92
C THR A 336 19.58 21.08 36.42
N GLU A 337 19.49 19.88 35.86
CA GLU A 337 19.83 19.58 34.46
C GLU A 337 18.80 18.66 33.81
N TYR A 338 18.74 18.70 32.48
CA TYR A 338 17.97 17.75 31.67
C TYR A 338 18.75 16.44 31.49
N ILE A 339 18.03 15.33 31.43
CA ILE A 339 18.56 14.02 31.08
C ILE A 339 18.27 13.79 29.59
N ASP A 340 19.29 14.00 28.75
CA ASP A 340 19.17 13.96 27.30
C ASP A 340 18.46 12.69 26.80
N GLY A 341 17.40 12.89 26.00
CA GLY A 341 16.63 11.82 25.37
C GLY A 341 15.63 11.10 26.28
N GLU A 342 15.61 11.37 27.59
CA GLU A 342 14.60 10.85 28.50
C GLU A 342 13.37 11.77 28.53
N ALA A 343 12.18 11.20 28.40
CA ALA A 343 10.96 11.99 28.33
C ALA A 343 10.53 12.50 29.70
N ASN A 344 10.19 13.78 29.79
CA ASN A 344 9.66 14.39 31.00
C ASN A 344 8.24 13.89 31.28
N THR A 345 7.95 13.50 32.53
CA THR A 345 6.64 12.99 32.95
C THR A 345 5.84 13.97 33.82
N ALA A 346 6.28 15.23 33.94
CA ALA A 346 5.59 16.27 34.70
C ALA A 346 4.16 16.49 34.14
N PRO A 347 3.11 16.34 34.98
CA PRO A 347 1.75 16.62 34.56
C PRO A 347 1.62 18.04 34.05
N ARG A 348 0.91 18.21 32.93
CA ARG A 348 0.67 19.50 32.27
C ARG A 348 1.94 20.31 31.95
N GLY A 349 3.09 19.65 31.77
CA GLY A 349 4.31 20.32 31.28
C GLY A 349 4.18 20.75 29.81
N VAL A 350 4.88 21.81 29.43
CA VAL A 350 4.89 22.40 28.09
C VAL A 350 6.33 22.46 27.55
N GLY A 351 6.62 21.78 26.44
CA GLY A 351 7.97 21.80 25.86
C GLY A 351 8.36 23.18 25.32
N LEU A 352 7.51 23.77 24.47
CA LEU A 352 7.66 25.12 23.93
C LEU A 352 6.35 25.88 24.07
N HIS A 353 6.39 27.07 24.68
CA HIS A 353 5.27 28.00 24.77
C HIS A 353 5.53 29.22 23.88
N ILE A 354 4.62 29.54 22.97
CA ILE A 354 4.68 30.75 22.14
C ILE A 354 3.53 31.66 22.56
N TYR A 355 3.82 32.64 23.43
CA TYR A 355 2.82 33.54 23.98
C TYR A 355 2.60 34.78 23.10
N GLY A 356 3.68 35.40 22.63
CA GLY A 356 3.61 36.63 21.83
C GLY A 356 3.08 36.41 20.42
N SER A 357 2.88 37.51 19.70
CA SER A 357 2.27 37.54 18.36
C SER A 357 3.29 37.79 17.25
N LEU A 358 2.94 37.47 16.00
CA LEU A 358 3.73 37.77 14.79
C LEU A 358 5.16 37.18 14.80
N ASN A 359 5.38 36.14 15.58
CA ASN A 359 6.67 35.46 15.68
C ASN A 359 6.87 34.44 14.55
N ARG A 360 8.11 34.23 14.14
CA ARG A 360 8.54 33.11 13.29
C ARG A 360 9.43 32.19 14.12
N VAL A 361 8.94 31.01 14.46
CA VAL A 361 9.63 30.08 15.35
C VAL A 361 9.98 28.80 14.61
N GLU A 362 11.24 28.40 14.62
CA GLU A 362 11.72 27.11 14.09
C GLU A 362 12.16 26.20 15.25
N GLN A 363 11.48 25.06 15.45
CA GLN A 363 11.84 24.05 16.45
C GLN A 363 12.79 23.00 15.86
N ARG A 364 14.02 22.91 16.38
CA ARG A 364 15.07 21.98 15.91
C ARG A 364 15.47 20.90 16.91
N ALA A 365 15.22 21.10 18.20
CA ALA A 365 15.53 20.11 19.22
C ALA A 365 14.29 19.31 19.65
N ASP A 366 14.51 18.11 20.19
CA ASP A 366 13.41 17.25 20.63
C ASP A 366 12.69 17.83 21.84
N LEU A 367 11.36 17.75 21.83
CA LEU A 367 10.49 18.10 22.96
C LEU A 367 9.77 16.83 23.41
N LEU A 368 10.21 16.23 24.52
CA LEU A 368 9.71 14.94 25.01
C LEU A 368 8.87 15.15 26.28
N ALA A 369 7.60 15.50 26.12
CA ALA A 369 6.68 15.89 27.19
C ALA A 369 5.62 14.80 27.49
N ASN A 370 6.02 13.66 28.04
CA ASN A 370 5.14 12.50 28.26
C ASN A 370 4.33 12.51 29.58
N GLY A 371 4.19 13.65 30.25
CA GLY A 371 3.32 13.78 31.41
C GLY A 371 1.83 13.74 31.05
N VAL A 372 0.97 13.45 32.03
CA VAL A 372 -0.49 13.53 31.85
C VAL A 372 -0.88 14.95 31.44
N ALA A 373 -1.66 15.11 30.38
CA ALA A 373 -2.09 16.39 29.82
C ALA A 373 -0.95 17.36 29.47
N ALA A 374 0.26 16.86 29.28
CA ALA A 374 1.39 17.65 28.82
C ALA A 374 1.22 18.03 27.35
N ALA A 375 1.80 19.18 26.98
CA ALA A 375 1.86 19.65 25.61
C ALA A 375 3.31 19.68 25.12
N GLY A 376 3.57 19.16 23.93
CA GLY A 376 4.87 19.35 23.29
C GLY A 376 5.10 20.82 22.96
N ILE A 377 4.13 21.44 22.29
CA ILE A 377 4.12 22.87 21.95
C ILE A 377 2.75 23.46 22.27
N ARG A 378 2.70 24.64 22.91
CA ARG A 378 1.49 25.46 23.08
C ARG A 378 1.70 26.80 22.37
N ILE A 379 0.75 27.21 21.54
CA ILE A 379 0.76 28.49 20.82
C ILE A 379 -0.45 29.33 21.24
N ASP A 380 -0.17 30.58 21.56
CA ASP A 380 -1.13 31.65 21.80
C ASP A 380 -0.75 32.85 20.89
N GLY A 381 -1.23 34.06 21.22
CA GLY A 381 -0.98 35.27 20.44
C GLY A 381 -1.70 35.24 19.10
N ALA A 382 -1.27 36.01 18.09
CA ALA A 382 -1.86 35.98 16.75
C ALA A 382 -0.79 36.10 15.66
N GLY A 383 -1.05 35.52 14.48
CA GLY A 383 -0.20 35.65 13.30
C GLY A 383 1.18 34.96 13.41
N ASN A 384 1.35 34.03 14.36
CA ASN A 384 2.61 33.30 14.51
C ASN A 384 2.82 32.27 13.38
N THR A 385 4.06 32.10 12.95
CA THR A 385 4.50 31.01 12.06
C THR A 385 5.38 30.04 12.83
N LEU A 386 4.96 28.79 12.99
CA LEU A 386 5.76 27.72 13.58
C LEU A 386 6.24 26.76 12.50
N SER A 387 7.54 26.49 12.45
CA SER A 387 8.13 25.41 11.65
C SER A 387 8.76 24.36 12.55
N ILE A 388 8.35 23.11 12.41
CA ILE A 388 8.97 21.96 13.09
C ILE A 388 9.91 21.31 12.10
N ALA A 389 11.22 21.44 12.34
CA ALA A 389 12.24 21.01 11.39
C ALA A 389 12.22 19.49 11.15
N PRO A 390 12.67 19.01 9.97
CA PRO A 390 12.84 17.58 9.73
C PRO A 390 13.77 16.93 10.76
N GLY A 391 13.43 15.72 11.20
CA GLY A 391 14.20 14.97 12.21
C GLY A 391 13.90 15.36 13.67
N THR A 392 13.23 16.48 13.92
CA THR A 392 12.78 16.89 15.25
C THR A 392 11.61 16.03 15.74
N ARG A 393 11.66 15.56 16.98
CA ARG A 393 10.56 14.84 17.66
C ARG A 393 9.87 15.74 18.67
N VAL A 394 8.56 15.83 18.57
CA VAL A 394 7.69 16.44 19.58
C VAL A 394 6.73 15.37 20.07
N GLN A 395 6.92 14.93 21.31
CA GLN A 395 6.17 13.84 21.93
C GLN A 395 5.36 14.36 23.12
N ALA A 396 4.12 13.88 23.20
CA ALA A 396 3.24 14.05 24.33
C ALA A 396 2.49 12.74 24.62
N ASN A 397 3.24 11.68 24.94
CA ASN A 397 2.71 10.31 25.02
C ASN A 397 2.04 9.97 26.37
N GLY A 398 1.94 10.92 27.29
CA GLY A 398 1.13 10.74 28.50
C GLY A 398 -0.36 10.74 28.17
N ASP A 399 -1.18 10.24 29.09
CA ASP A 399 -2.63 10.28 28.95
C ASP A 399 -3.10 11.74 28.78
N TYR A 400 -4.04 11.97 27.86
CA TYR A 400 -4.56 13.28 27.46
C TYR A 400 -3.49 14.24 26.89
N GLY A 401 -2.32 13.71 26.52
CA GLY A 401 -1.22 14.49 25.95
C GLY A 401 -1.54 15.09 24.58
N THR A 402 -0.94 16.25 24.30
CA THR A 402 -1.10 16.96 23.04
C THR A 402 0.26 17.30 22.41
N GLY A 403 0.55 16.82 21.20
CA GLY A 403 1.84 17.10 20.55
C GLY A 403 2.01 18.59 20.26
N LEU A 404 1.07 19.16 19.51
CA LEU A 404 0.94 20.59 19.21
C LEU A 404 -0.45 21.06 19.63
N LEU A 405 -0.53 22.06 20.50
CA LEU A 405 -1.74 22.77 20.87
C LEU A 405 -1.67 24.20 20.34
N VAL A 406 -2.62 24.59 19.49
CA VAL A 406 -2.87 26.00 19.17
C VAL A 406 -4.07 26.41 19.99
N ALA A 407 -3.81 27.19 21.04
CA ALA A 407 -4.75 27.45 22.15
C ALA A 407 -5.48 28.79 22.01
N TYR A 408 -4.94 29.75 21.26
CA TYR A 408 -5.56 31.05 21.14
C TYR A 408 -5.03 31.81 19.93
N GLY A 409 -5.82 32.74 19.41
CA GLY A 409 -5.36 33.69 18.40
C GLY A 409 -6.14 33.69 17.10
N ASP A 410 -5.50 34.23 16.08
CA ASP A 410 -5.91 34.05 14.69
C ASP A 410 -4.70 34.02 13.76
N ARG A 411 -4.91 33.49 12.55
CA ARG A 411 -3.97 33.52 11.42
C ARG A 411 -2.59 32.89 11.68
N HIS A 412 -2.53 31.84 12.49
CA HIS A 412 -1.30 31.06 12.64
C HIS A 412 -0.96 30.28 11.36
N ASN A 413 0.33 30.11 11.08
CA ASN A 413 0.81 29.23 10.02
C ASN A 413 1.69 28.14 10.62
N ILE A 414 1.33 26.88 10.42
CA ILE A 414 2.03 25.73 10.98
C ILE A 414 2.67 24.93 9.86
N ILE A 415 3.98 24.73 9.93
CA ILE A 415 4.78 23.99 8.94
C ILE A 415 5.37 22.77 9.64
N GLN A 416 4.70 21.64 9.53
CA GLN A 416 5.04 20.40 10.21
C GLN A 416 5.86 19.51 9.26
N ARG A 417 7.15 19.33 9.59
CA ARG A 417 8.09 18.50 8.82
C ARG A 417 8.78 17.43 9.66
N GLY A 418 8.71 17.57 10.98
CA GLY A 418 9.24 16.61 11.96
C GLY A 418 8.26 15.49 12.29
N ARG A 419 8.30 15.01 13.54
CA ARG A 419 7.38 14.00 14.08
C ARG A 419 6.60 14.55 15.26
N LEU A 420 5.28 14.64 15.12
CA LEU A 420 4.35 14.92 16.22
C LEU A 420 3.72 13.61 16.69
N GLU A 421 3.77 13.31 17.99
CA GLU A 421 3.24 12.07 18.55
C GLU A 421 2.55 12.30 19.90
N ALA A 422 1.36 11.72 20.08
CA ALA A 422 0.63 11.69 21.34
C ALA A 422 -0.16 10.38 21.46
N THR A 423 0.51 9.32 21.95
CA THR A 423 -0.03 7.95 21.95
C THR A 423 -0.67 7.50 23.26
N GLY A 424 -0.66 8.34 24.31
CA GLY A 424 -1.36 8.05 25.56
C GLY A 424 -2.88 8.00 25.37
N LYS A 425 -3.64 7.62 26.40
CA LYS A 425 -5.12 7.59 26.32
C LYS A 425 -5.66 8.96 25.90
N GLU A 426 -6.62 9.01 24.97
CA GLU A 426 -7.19 10.27 24.44
C GLU A 426 -6.15 11.27 23.87
N GLY A 427 -4.97 10.80 23.45
CA GLY A 427 -3.88 11.64 22.96
C GLY A 427 -4.12 12.19 21.55
N VAL A 428 -3.75 13.45 21.34
CA VAL A 428 -3.96 14.19 20.09
C VAL A 428 -2.63 14.74 19.56
N ALA A 429 -2.24 14.40 18.32
CA ALA A 429 -0.95 14.86 17.81
C ALA A 429 -0.94 16.36 17.50
N ALA A 430 -1.99 16.87 16.85
CA ALA A 430 -2.21 18.30 16.65
C ALA A 430 -3.65 18.69 17.03
N ARG A 431 -3.79 19.58 18.00
CA ARG A 431 -5.05 20.08 18.55
C ARG A 431 -5.17 21.58 18.28
N LEU A 432 -6.21 21.95 17.55
CA LEU A 432 -6.64 23.32 17.37
C LEU A 432 -7.86 23.52 18.26
N ASP A 433 -7.70 24.28 19.34
CA ASP A 433 -8.73 24.35 20.36
C ASP A 433 -8.55 25.54 21.29
N PHE A 434 -9.52 26.45 21.33
CA PHE A 434 -9.50 27.55 22.30
C PHE A 434 -9.73 27.06 23.73
N GLY A 435 -10.43 25.93 23.87
CA GLY A 435 -11.00 25.47 25.12
C GLY A 435 -12.25 26.26 25.50
N ASN A 436 -12.80 25.86 26.62
CA ASN A 436 -13.87 26.59 27.30
C ASN A 436 -13.27 27.66 28.21
N ASN A 437 -14.14 28.44 28.83
CA ASN A 437 -13.75 29.45 29.80
C ASN A 437 -13.71 28.87 31.22
N LEU A 438 -12.67 29.19 31.98
CA LEU A 438 -12.53 28.80 33.38
C LEU A 438 -13.71 29.27 34.25
N LEU A 439 -14.24 30.46 33.98
CA LEU A 439 -15.40 31.02 34.68
C LEU A 439 -16.73 30.39 34.22
N GLY A 440 -16.70 29.53 33.19
CA GLY A 440 -17.86 29.03 32.48
C GLY A 440 -18.16 29.86 31.22
N ASN A 441 -18.74 29.21 30.21
CA ASN A 441 -18.99 29.81 28.90
C ASN A 441 -20.06 30.92 28.95
N ASP A 442 -20.92 30.92 29.98
CA ASP A 442 -21.94 31.96 30.19
C ASP A 442 -21.31 33.33 30.49
N ALA A 443 -20.12 33.36 31.10
CA ALA A 443 -19.38 34.60 31.32
C ALA A 443 -18.83 35.14 30.01
N GLU A 444 -18.09 34.30 29.28
CA GLU A 444 -17.53 34.63 27.98
C GLU A 444 -17.14 33.35 27.21
N TYR A 445 -17.36 33.32 25.90
CA TYR A 445 -16.93 32.24 25.02
C TYR A 445 -16.27 32.77 23.75
N ARG A 446 -15.16 32.14 23.35
CA ARG A 446 -14.26 32.63 22.31
C ARG A 446 -13.85 31.53 21.35
N GLY A 447 -13.69 31.89 20.08
CA GLY A 447 -13.23 30.99 19.03
C GLY A 447 -12.94 31.68 17.70
N SER A 448 -12.68 30.88 16.67
CA SER A 448 -12.61 31.31 15.28
C SER A 448 -14.00 31.77 14.82
N TYR A 449 -14.14 33.06 14.48
CA TYR A 449 -15.44 33.67 14.17
C TYR A 449 -16.46 33.62 15.32
N ILE A 450 -16.01 33.40 16.56
CA ILE A 450 -16.86 33.30 17.75
C ILE A 450 -16.33 34.28 18.81
N TRP A 451 -17.23 35.14 19.28
CA TRP A 451 -17.04 35.92 20.49
C TRP A 451 -18.40 36.25 21.11
N GLN A 452 -18.72 35.56 22.20
CA GLN A 452 -19.92 35.77 23.00
C GLN A 452 -19.50 36.27 24.38
N TRP A 453 -20.11 37.36 24.86
CA TRP A 453 -19.84 37.93 26.17
C TRP A 453 -21.16 38.28 26.86
N GLY A 454 -21.55 37.50 27.86
CA GLY A 454 -22.94 37.46 28.34
C GLY A 454 -23.92 37.28 27.15
N ASP A 455 -24.91 38.17 27.05
CA ASP A 455 -25.90 38.16 25.97
C ASP A 455 -25.43 38.87 24.67
N LEU A 456 -24.19 39.40 24.62
CA LEU A 456 -23.66 40.15 23.48
C LEU A 456 -22.88 39.25 22.52
N ASP A 457 -23.23 39.31 21.24
CA ASP A 457 -22.44 38.73 20.16
C ASP A 457 -21.47 39.78 19.57
N LEU A 458 -20.18 39.56 19.80
CA LEU A 458 -19.07 40.40 19.37
C LEU A 458 -18.26 39.75 18.24
N SER A 459 -18.77 38.69 17.61
CA SER A 459 -18.05 37.86 16.63
C SER A 459 -17.55 38.65 15.41
N GLN A 460 -18.18 39.78 15.08
CA GLN A 460 -17.74 40.70 14.02
C GLN A 460 -16.30 41.21 14.21
N TYR A 461 -15.81 41.26 15.46
CA TYR A 461 -14.45 41.71 15.78
C TYR A 461 -13.41 40.59 15.70
N ARG A 462 -13.82 39.35 15.39
CA ARG A 462 -12.97 38.14 15.34
C ARG A 462 -13.17 37.33 14.05
N ALA A 463 -13.03 38.01 12.92
CA ALA A 463 -13.32 37.46 11.60
C ALA A 463 -12.18 36.65 10.93
N ALA A 464 -11.53 35.73 11.66
CA ALA A 464 -10.43 34.92 11.11
C ALA A 464 -10.35 33.50 11.69
N PRO A 465 -9.77 32.54 10.94
CA PRO A 465 -9.48 31.20 11.46
C PRO A 465 -8.32 31.26 12.47
N LEU A 466 -8.32 30.35 13.44
CA LEU A 466 -7.22 30.15 14.38
C LEU A 466 -5.91 29.85 13.61
N VAL A 467 -5.98 28.91 12.67
CA VAL A 467 -4.87 28.55 11.80
C VAL A 467 -5.22 28.88 10.35
N SER A 468 -4.44 29.71 9.68
CA SER A 468 -4.63 29.97 8.25
C SER A 468 -4.22 28.76 7.41
N ASN A 469 -3.00 28.25 7.63
CA ASN A 469 -2.47 27.08 6.91
C ASN A 469 -1.79 26.12 7.89
N PHE A 470 -2.13 24.84 7.77
CA PHE A 470 -1.44 23.75 8.43
C PHE A 470 -0.81 22.83 7.36
N ASP A 471 0.47 23.07 7.10
CA ASP A 471 1.24 22.41 6.05
C ASP A 471 1.97 21.19 6.60
N ILE A 472 1.74 20.01 6.01
CA ILE A 472 2.22 18.73 6.54
C ILE A 472 3.08 18.01 5.50
N THR A 473 4.35 17.83 5.84
CA THR A 473 5.32 17.00 5.10
C THR A 473 6.04 15.99 5.99
N GLY A 474 5.74 15.98 7.30
CA GLY A 474 6.27 15.04 8.29
C GLY A 474 5.20 14.09 8.83
N SER A 475 5.48 13.47 9.98
CA SER A 475 4.59 12.46 10.56
C SER A 475 3.74 12.98 11.72
N LEU A 476 2.45 12.63 11.75
CA LEU A 476 1.54 12.87 12.88
C LEU A 476 0.96 11.55 13.38
N LYS A 477 0.99 11.33 14.70
CA LYS A 477 0.43 10.12 15.31
C LYS A 477 -0.30 10.39 16.62
N GLY A 478 -1.61 10.20 16.65
CA GLY A 478 -2.43 10.35 17.85
C GLY A 478 -3.34 9.14 18.09
N SER A 479 -3.58 8.81 19.35
CA SER A 479 -4.46 7.68 19.71
C SER A 479 -5.95 8.01 19.60
N LYS A 480 -6.32 9.27 19.87
CA LYS A 480 -7.67 9.82 19.63
C LYS A 480 -7.79 10.39 18.24
N ALA A 481 -6.86 11.26 17.88
CA ALA A 481 -6.82 11.93 16.59
C ALA A 481 -5.39 12.34 16.24
N ALA A 482 -5.01 12.18 14.97
CA ALA A 482 -3.81 12.81 14.46
C ALA A 482 -4.00 14.33 14.35
N ILE A 483 -5.20 14.77 13.96
CA ILE A 483 -5.58 16.19 13.89
C ILE A 483 -6.97 16.32 14.49
N TYR A 484 -7.12 17.24 15.44
CA TYR A 484 -8.40 17.58 16.07
C TYR A 484 -8.64 19.08 16.00
N GLN A 485 -9.80 19.46 15.47
CA GLN A 485 -10.38 20.81 15.54
C GLN A 485 -11.61 20.77 16.45
N SER A 486 -11.60 21.56 17.52
CA SER A 486 -12.75 21.68 18.40
C SER A 486 -13.88 22.50 17.76
N GLU A 487 -15.04 22.49 18.43
CA GLU A 487 -16.23 23.28 18.07
C GLU A 487 -15.97 24.77 17.87
N ASN A 488 -14.91 25.33 18.46
CA ASN A 488 -14.58 26.76 18.39
C ASN A 488 -13.28 27.08 17.64
N ALA A 489 -12.65 26.12 16.97
CA ALA A 489 -11.37 26.30 16.29
C ALA A 489 -11.40 25.89 14.81
N LEU A 490 -11.17 26.87 13.92
CA LEU A 490 -11.10 26.65 12.47
C LEU A 490 -9.66 26.72 11.97
N ALA A 491 -9.27 25.72 11.18
CA ALA A 491 -8.19 25.84 10.21
C ALA A 491 -8.77 26.27 8.85
N GLY A 492 -8.17 27.27 8.19
CA GLY A 492 -8.55 27.63 6.83
C GLY A 492 -8.20 26.52 5.83
N ALA A 493 -6.98 26.01 5.92
CA ALA A 493 -6.50 24.88 5.13
C ALA A 493 -5.60 23.94 5.96
N ILE A 494 -5.75 22.64 5.70
CA ILE A 494 -4.84 21.59 6.14
C ILE A 494 -4.30 20.92 4.87
N ASN A 495 -3.00 21.04 4.63
CA ASN A 495 -2.38 20.63 3.38
C ASN A 495 -1.49 19.40 3.60
N VAL A 496 -1.96 18.24 3.14
CA VAL A 496 -1.22 16.96 3.19
C VAL A 496 -0.40 16.82 1.92
N MET A 497 0.92 16.92 2.07
CA MET A 497 1.86 16.99 0.95
C MET A 497 2.86 15.83 0.98
N ARG A 498 3.65 15.69 -0.09
CA ARG A 498 4.60 14.58 -0.25
C ARG A 498 5.57 14.51 0.94
N GLY A 499 5.63 13.34 1.58
CA GLY A 499 6.42 13.09 2.80
C GLY A 499 5.56 12.89 4.05
N ALA A 500 4.29 13.30 4.01
CA ALA A 500 3.37 13.15 5.13
C ALA A 500 3.08 11.68 5.47
N ASP A 501 3.03 11.37 6.77
CA ASP A 501 2.56 10.09 7.33
C ASP A 501 1.61 10.36 8.50
N ILE A 502 0.35 9.95 8.39
CA ILE A 502 -0.69 10.29 9.36
C ILE A 502 -1.30 9.00 9.93
N GLN A 503 -1.23 8.85 11.26
CA GLN A 503 -1.75 7.71 12.00
C GLN A 503 -2.72 8.17 13.11
N GLY A 504 -3.98 7.74 13.01
CA GLY A 504 -5.08 8.21 13.87
C GLY A 504 -6.04 9.08 13.08
N ASP A 505 -7.23 9.30 13.62
CA ASP A 505 -8.33 9.96 12.91
C ASP A 505 -8.07 11.47 12.70
N ILE A 506 -8.71 12.05 11.68
CA ILE A 506 -8.80 13.49 11.48
C ILE A 506 -10.22 13.89 11.89
N ILE A 507 -10.34 14.71 12.92
CA ILE A 507 -11.62 15.06 13.55
C ILE A 507 -11.78 16.58 13.58
N SER A 508 -12.96 17.05 13.20
CA SER A 508 -13.39 18.43 13.34
C SER A 508 -14.83 18.44 13.83
N ASP A 509 -15.04 19.03 15.01
CA ASP A 509 -16.36 19.27 15.58
C ASP A 509 -16.84 20.72 15.33
N TYR A 510 -16.09 21.50 14.54
CA TYR A 510 -16.45 22.87 14.14
C TYR A 510 -17.63 22.88 13.15
N ALA A 511 -18.65 23.71 13.40
CA ALA A 511 -19.89 23.74 12.62
C ALA A 511 -20.50 25.16 12.45
N GLU A 512 -19.65 26.19 12.40
CA GLU A 512 -20.09 27.57 12.27
C GLU A 512 -20.41 28.00 10.84
N TRP A 513 -21.26 29.01 10.72
CA TRP A 513 -21.74 29.57 9.46
C TRP A 513 -21.29 31.02 9.31
N ASP A 514 -21.19 31.49 8.07
CA ASP A 514 -20.94 32.89 7.77
C ASP A 514 -22.24 33.70 7.67
N GLU A 515 -22.09 35.01 7.49
CA GLU A 515 -23.19 35.98 7.40
C GLU A 515 -24.15 35.71 6.23
N ASN A 516 -23.73 34.92 5.24
CA ASN A 516 -24.52 34.53 4.07
C ASN A 516 -25.16 33.15 4.22
N ASN A 517 -25.16 32.57 5.43
CA ASN A 517 -25.58 31.19 5.71
C ASN A 517 -24.78 30.14 4.90
N GLN A 518 -23.49 30.37 4.69
CA GLN A 518 -22.57 29.37 4.14
C GLN A 518 -21.74 28.77 5.27
N ALA A 519 -21.57 27.44 5.26
CA ALA A 519 -20.72 26.77 6.25
C ALA A 519 -19.28 27.28 6.11
N ARG A 520 -18.60 27.53 7.24
CA ARG A 520 -17.20 27.94 7.25
C ARG A 520 -16.31 26.71 7.15
N LEU A 521 -15.77 26.47 5.96
CA LEU A 521 -15.08 25.22 5.64
C LEU A 521 -13.57 25.28 5.92
N THR A 522 -13.04 24.18 6.42
CA THR A 522 -11.61 23.83 6.35
C THR A 522 -11.37 23.06 5.05
N ARG A 523 -10.46 23.54 4.20
CA ARG A 523 -9.99 22.77 3.04
C ARG A 523 -8.94 21.75 3.47
N LEU A 524 -9.29 20.48 3.47
CA LEU A 524 -8.37 19.37 3.68
C LEU A 524 -7.82 18.92 2.31
N THR A 525 -6.65 19.41 1.93
CA THR A 525 -6.07 19.21 0.60
C THR A 525 -5.03 18.09 0.59
N PHE A 526 -4.97 17.35 -0.51
CA PHE A 526 -4.00 16.29 -0.75
C PHE A 526 -3.29 16.52 -2.08
N GLY A 527 -1.95 16.48 -2.05
CA GLY A 527 -1.16 16.45 -3.29
C GLY A 527 -0.84 17.81 -3.90
N LEU A 528 -0.76 18.87 -3.09
CA LEU A 528 -0.07 20.10 -3.47
C LEU A 528 1.45 19.96 -3.26
N GLN A 529 2.24 20.69 -4.05
CA GLN A 529 3.70 20.69 -3.92
C GLN A 529 4.14 21.56 -2.74
N PRO A 530 5.01 21.04 -1.85
CA PRO A 530 5.69 21.86 -0.86
C PRO A 530 6.87 22.62 -1.50
N ASP A 531 7.16 23.82 -1.01
CA ASP A 531 8.40 24.52 -1.30
C ASP A 531 9.60 23.92 -0.53
N ALA A 532 10.79 24.53 -0.65
CA ALA A 532 12.00 24.04 0.03
C ALA A 532 11.91 24.10 1.57
N LEU A 533 11.04 24.96 2.11
CA LEU A 533 10.82 25.14 3.53
C LEU A 533 9.65 24.29 4.04
N GLY A 534 8.94 23.55 3.18
CA GLY A 534 7.80 22.71 3.52
C GLY A 534 6.46 23.45 3.50
N GLN A 535 6.42 24.68 2.99
CA GLN A 535 5.18 25.46 2.86
C GLN A 535 4.41 25.04 1.60
N VAL A 536 3.08 25.10 1.66
CA VAL A 536 2.23 24.78 0.51
C VAL A 536 2.44 25.78 -0.64
N THR A 537 2.41 25.27 -1.87
CA THR A 537 2.34 26.09 -3.10
C THR A 537 1.03 25.81 -3.83
N ALA A 538 0.67 26.68 -4.78
CA ALA A 538 -0.53 26.48 -5.62
C ALA A 538 -0.37 25.43 -6.73
N VAL A 539 0.71 24.64 -6.72
CA VAL A 539 1.05 23.70 -7.81
C VAL A 539 0.69 22.28 -7.39
N ALA A 540 -0.10 21.58 -8.20
CA ALA A 540 -0.40 20.16 -8.01
C ALA A 540 0.85 19.27 -8.16
N ASP A 541 1.00 18.28 -7.28
CA ASP A 541 2.10 17.31 -7.29
C ASP A 541 1.67 15.98 -7.94
N SER A 542 1.93 15.85 -9.24
CA SER A 542 1.67 14.59 -9.97
C SER A 542 2.42 13.36 -9.44
N SER A 543 3.46 13.55 -8.61
CA SER A 543 4.25 12.47 -8.00
C SER A 543 3.78 12.10 -6.58
N PHE A 544 2.78 12.79 -6.06
CA PHE A 544 2.21 12.50 -4.75
C PHE A 544 1.60 11.09 -4.74
N ASP A 545 1.93 10.30 -3.73
CA ASP A 545 1.32 8.99 -3.45
C ASP A 545 1.16 8.86 -1.95
N PHE A 546 -0.08 8.92 -1.48
CA PHE A 546 -0.43 8.91 -0.07
C PHE A 546 -1.47 7.84 0.22
N THR A 547 -1.29 7.14 1.33
CA THR A 547 -2.24 6.13 1.81
C THR A 547 -2.60 6.44 3.25
N TYR A 548 -3.90 6.46 3.54
CA TYR A 548 -4.44 6.74 4.86
C TYR A 548 -5.56 5.78 5.23
N HIS A 549 -5.48 5.27 6.46
CA HIS A 549 -6.36 4.22 6.98
C HIS A 549 -7.23 4.69 8.17
N GLY A 550 -7.05 5.93 8.62
CA GLY A 550 -7.89 6.51 9.66
C GLY A 550 -9.21 7.03 9.12
N ASN A 551 -10.13 7.35 10.02
CA ASN A 551 -11.38 7.99 9.65
C ASN A 551 -11.18 9.50 9.49
N ILE A 552 -12.09 10.13 8.77
CA ILE A 552 -12.19 11.59 8.66
C ILE A 552 -13.58 11.95 9.15
N ARG A 553 -13.69 12.77 10.19
CA ARG A 553 -14.97 13.20 10.74
C ARG A 553 -15.01 14.72 10.80
N GLY A 554 -15.89 15.32 10.04
CA GLY A 554 -16.14 16.76 10.00
C GLY A 554 -17.18 17.05 8.92
N LYS A 555 -18.35 16.45 9.07
CA LYS A 555 -19.46 16.52 8.10
C LYS A 555 -19.88 17.96 7.85
N ASP A 556 -19.76 18.82 8.85
CA ASP A 556 -20.28 20.18 8.81
C ASP A 556 -19.26 21.21 8.30
N ASN A 557 -17.95 20.88 8.26
CA ASN A 557 -16.93 21.84 7.85
C ASN A 557 -15.72 21.32 7.06
N LEU A 558 -15.46 20.02 6.94
CA LEU A 558 -14.28 19.53 6.21
C LEU A 558 -14.59 19.34 4.72
N ALA A 559 -14.01 20.17 3.86
CA ALA A 559 -14.03 19.98 2.41
C ALA A 559 -12.77 19.25 1.96
N LEU A 560 -12.92 18.01 1.48
CA LEU A 560 -11.81 17.17 1.04
C LEU A 560 -11.47 17.47 -0.42
N VAL A 561 -10.21 17.79 -0.71
CA VAL A 561 -9.78 18.10 -2.08
C VAL A 561 -8.53 17.29 -2.45
N ALA A 562 -8.62 16.45 -3.49
CA ALA A 562 -7.45 15.82 -4.09
C ALA A 562 -6.97 16.67 -5.28
N GLU A 563 -5.83 17.35 -5.11
CA GLU A 563 -5.29 18.34 -6.04
C GLU A 563 -4.30 17.73 -7.05
N GLY A 564 -3.54 16.70 -6.66
CA GLY A 564 -2.55 16.08 -7.53
C GLY A 564 -2.10 14.69 -7.07
N GLY A 565 -1.58 13.91 -8.02
CA GLY A 565 -1.04 12.58 -7.75
C GLY A 565 -2.12 11.61 -7.29
N LYS A 566 -1.79 10.69 -6.39
CA LYS A 566 -2.66 9.63 -5.91
C LYS A 566 -2.89 9.72 -4.41
N THR A 567 -4.15 9.83 -4.02
CA THR A 567 -4.62 9.74 -2.64
C THR A 567 -5.42 8.45 -2.46
N THR A 568 -4.97 7.57 -1.58
CA THR A 568 -5.67 6.33 -1.23
C THR A 568 -6.24 6.47 0.18
N LEU A 569 -7.57 6.65 0.28
CA LEU A 569 -8.27 6.72 1.56
C LEU A 569 -8.99 5.41 1.82
N SER A 570 -9.00 4.95 3.07
CA SER A 570 -9.80 3.79 3.46
C SER A 570 -10.37 3.99 4.85
N GLY A 571 -11.64 3.65 5.04
CA GLY A 571 -12.36 3.86 6.30
C GLY A 571 -13.69 4.58 6.11
N GLU A 572 -14.21 5.13 7.21
CA GLU A 572 -15.43 5.92 7.23
C GLU A 572 -15.07 7.41 7.22
N HIS A 573 -15.64 8.14 6.26
CA HIS A 573 -15.37 9.55 6.06
C HIS A 573 -16.69 10.33 6.11
N GLN A 574 -16.88 11.14 7.15
CA GLN A 574 -17.96 12.11 7.26
C GLN A 574 -17.38 13.47 6.93
N VAL A 575 -17.73 14.04 5.78
CA VAL A 575 -17.12 15.27 5.25
C VAL A 575 -18.19 16.17 4.65
N TYR A 576 -17.89 17.46 4.53
CA TYR A 576 -18.79 18.40 3.89
C TYR A 576 -18.91 18.11 2.39
N SER A 577 -17.79 18.08 1.67
CA SER A 577 -17.70 17.77 0.24
C SER A 577 -16.44 16.98 -0.08
N VAL A 578 -16.39 16.39 -1.28
CA VAL A 578 -15.21 15.74 -1.83
C VAL A 578 -15.02 16.19 -3.26
N ASP A 579 -13.87 16.76 -3.57
CA ASP A 579 -13.51 17.21 -4.92
C ASP A 579 -12.22 16.53 -5.37
N ILE A 580 -12.26 15.88 -6.54
CA ILE A 580 -11.10 15.29 -7.19
C ILE A 580 -10.75 16.16 -8.39
N GLU A 581 -9.66 16.90 -8.33
CA GLU A 581 -9.26 17.84 -9.37
C GLU A 581 -8.62 17.14 -10.59
N PRO A 582 -8.57 17.80 -11.77
CA PRO A 582 -7.91 17.26 -12.94
C PRO A 582 -6.44 16.90 -12.68
N GLY A 583 -6.06 15.66 -13.01
CA GLY A 583 -4.71 15.14 -12.78
C GLY A 583 -4.49 14.50 -11.41
N ALA A 584 -5.49 14.55 -10.51
CA ALA A 584 -5.51 13.81 -9.26
C ALA A 584 -6.24 12.45 -9.40
N GLN A 585 -5.88 11.51 -8.54
CA GLN A 585 -6.53 10.22 -8.37
C GLN A 585 -6.96 10.04 -6.91
N LEU A 586 -8.23 9.73 -6.70
CA LEU A 586 -8.74 9.23 -5.42
C LEU A 586 -9.03 7.73 -5.53
N ALA A 587 -8.50 6.95 -4.60
CA ALA A 587 -8.63 5.50 -4.57
C ALA A 587 -8.90 4.98 -3.15
N GLY A 588 -9.20 3.68 -3.04
CA GLY A 588 -9.27 2.94 -1.78
C GLY A 588 -10.67 2.44 -1.44
N ASN A 589 -10.83 1.95 -0.21
CA ASN A 589 -12.06 1.31 0.27
C ASN A 589 -12.72 2.19 1.33
N SER A 590 -13.70 2.99 0.93
CA SER A 590 -14.23 4.07 1.77
C SER A 590 -15.73 4.21 1.69
N ARG A 591 -16.33 4.63 2.79
CA ARG A 591 -17.68 5.18 2.83
C ARG A 591 -17.60 6.68 3.10
N TYR A 592 -18.05 7.48 2.14
CA TYR A 592 -18.16 8.93 2.22
C TYR A 592 -19.59 9.31 2.54
N GLU A 593 -19.82 9.87 3.72
CA GLU A 593 -21.09 10.45 4.12
C GLU A 593 -20.98 11.97 4.06
N LEU A 594 -21.71 12.57 3.11
CA LEU A 594 -21.63 14.00 2.84
C LEU A 594 -22.63 14.80 3.68
N SER A 595 -22.33 16.08 3.87
CA SER A 595 -23.33 17.06 4.32
C SER A 595 -24.51 17.13 3.34
N ASN A 596 -25.68 17.58 3.83
CA ASN A 596 -26.86 17.76 2.98
C ASN A 596 -26.65 18.81 1.87
N ALA A 597 -25.78 19.79 2.10
CA ALA A 597 -25.38 20.79 1.11
C ALA A 597 -24.13 20.38 0.31
N GLY A 598 -23.54 19.24 0.66
CA GLY A 598 -22.31 18.71 0.10
C GLY A 598 -22.48 18.04 -1.25
N LEU A 599 -21.39 17.98 -2.00
CA LEU A 599 -21.32 17.28 -3.29
C LEU A 599 -20.03 16.47 -3.38
N PHE A 600 -20.10 15.28 -3.98
CA PHE A 600 -18.93 14.54 -4.41
C PHE A 600 -18.65 14.84 -5.89
N THR A 601 -17.62 15.63 -6.19
CA THR A 601 -17.24 16.00 -7.55
C THR A 601 -16.03 15.22 -8.02
N ASN A 602 -16.15 14.50 -9.14
CA ASN A 602 -15.03 13.83 -9.80
C ASN A 602 -14.64 14.54 -11.10
N ASN A 603 -13.59 15.38 -11.08
CA ASN A 603 -12.95 15.95 -12.27
C ASN A 603 -11.62 15.26 -12.63
N GLY A 604 -11.06 14.43 -11.74
CA GLY A 604 -9.85 13.63 -11.93
C GLY A 604 -10.15 12.15 -12.18
N LEU A 605 -9.49 11.25 -11.46
CA LEU A 605 -9.69 9.81 -11.54
C LEU A 605 -10.23 9.26 -10.21
N LEU A 606 -11.44 8.71 -10.22
CA LEU A 606 -11.98 7.92 -9.11
C LEU A 606 -11.79 6.43 -9.41
N THR A 607 -11.10 5.72 -8.52
CA THR A 607 -10.97 4.26 -8.55
C THR A 607 -11.32 3.68 -7.19
N THR A 608 -11.48 2.35 -7.12
CA THR A 608 -11.61 1.65 -5.83
C THR A 608 -10.29 0.96 -5.44
N GLY A 609 -10.29 0.18 -4.34
CA GLY A 609 -9.17 -0.68 -3.94
C GLY A 609 -8.87 -1.83 -4.91
N SER A 610 -7.63 -2.35 -4.88
CA SER A 610 -7.18 -3.44 -5.77
C SER A 610 -7.19 -4.80 -5.08
N PRO A 611 -7.58 -5.91 -5.74
CA PRO A 611 -8.08 -5.98 -7.12
C PRO A 611 -9.55 -5.58 -7.27
N PHE A 612 -10.33 -5.66 -6.19
CA PHE A 612 -11.71 -5.19 -6.13
C PHE A 612 -11.92 -4.40 -4.84
N GLY A 613 -12.52 -3.22 -4.95
CA GLY A 613 -12.79 -2.36 -3.81
C GLY A 613 -14.26 -1.98 -3.65
N LEU A 614 -14.56 -1.39 -2.50
CA LEU A 614 -15.90 -0.87 -2.18
C LEU A 614 -15.79 0.62 -1.89
N VAL A 615 -16.57 1.42 -2.62
CA VAL A 615 -16.78 2.84 -2.36
C VAL A 615 -18.26 3.10 -2.20
N ALA A 616 -18.68 3.68 -1.08
CA ALA A 616 -20.05 4.11 -0.86
C ALA A 616 -20.08 5.64 -0.71
N ILE A 617 -20.91 6.33 -1.50
CA ILE A 617 -21.10 7.77 -1.43
C ILE A 617 -22.55 8.01 -0.99
N ILE A 618 -22.72 8.58 0.19
CA ILE A 618 -24.01 8.92 0.77
C ILE A 618 -24.18 10.42 0.66
N GLY A 619 -24.79 10.81 -0.45
CA GLY A 619 -24.93 12.20 -0.88
C GLY A 619 -25.03 12.26 -2.41
N ASP A 620 -25.06 13.49 -2.91
CA ASP A 620 -25.08 13.74 -4.35
C ASP A 620 -23.68 13.56 -4.96
N TYR A 621 -23.64 13.14 -6.22
CA TYR A 621 -22.43 12.86 -6.97
C TYR A 621 -22.48 13.57 -8.33
N GLN A 622 -21.37 14.20 -8.71
CA GLN A 622 -21.17 14.82 -10.00
C GLN A 622 -19.90 14.27 -10.66
N GLN A 623 -20.08 13.57 -11.78
CA GLN A 623 -18.99 13.24 -12.68
C GLN A 623 -18.77 14.41 -13.64
N GLY A 624 -17.65 15.11 -13.49
CA GLY A 624 -17.27 16.22 -14.36
C GLY A 624 -16.82 15.78 -15.76
N PRO A 625 -16.80 16.70 -16.74
CA PRO A 625 -16.53 16.39 -18.15
C PRO A 625 -15.10 15.90 -18.43
N GLN A 626 -14.14 16.23 -17.57
CA GLN A 626 -12.76 15.72 -17.64
C GLN A 626 -12.52 14.52 -16.73
N GLY A 627 -13.46 14.25 -15.82
CA GLY A 627 -13.30 13.20 -14.84
C GLY A 627 -13.50 11.81 -15.44
N ARG A 628 -12.88 10.84 -14.79
CA ARG A 628 -12.92 9.43 -15.15
C ARG A 628 -13.26 8.59 -13.94
N LEU A 629 -14.29 7.77 -14.07
CA LEU A 629 -14.59 6.68 -13.13
C LEU A 629 -13.99 5.39 -13.69
N GLN A 630 -13.17 4.70 -12.91
CA GLN A 630 -12.54 3.44 -13.33
C GLN A 630 -12.95 2.29 -12.40
N LEU A 631 -13.54 1.24 -12.98
CA LEU A 631 -14.01 0.06 -12.25
C LEU A 631 -13.46 -1.24 -12.84
N MET A 632 -13.03 -2.16 -11.99
CA MET A 632 -12.51 -3.48 -12.35
C MET A 632 -13.58 -4.57 -12.25
N PHE A 633 -13.49 -5.62 -13.08
CA PHE A 633 -14.38 -6.79 -13.01
C PHE A 633 -13.70 -8.08 -13.49
N ASP A 634 -14.17 -9.24 -13.03
CA ASP A 634 -13.70 -10.56 -13.48
C ASP A 634 -14.74 -11.34 -14.30
N SER A 635 -14.33 -12.49 -14.81
CA SER A 635 -15.17 -13.39 -15.59
C SER A 635 -16.28 -14.09 -14.79
N LEU A 636 -16.26 -14.02 -13.45
CA LEU A 636 -17.32 -14.56 -12.59
C LEU A 636 -18.40 -13.52 -12.27
N GLY A 637 -18.25 -12.29 -12.77
CA GLY A 637 -19.15 -11.18 -12.47
C GLY A 637 -18.89 -10.53 -11.12
N ARG A 638 -17.73 -10.80 -10.50
CA ARG A 638 -17.26 -10.04 -9.34
C ARG A 638 -16.51 -8.81 -9.84
N GLY A 639 -16.50 -7.74 -9.06
CA GLY A 639 -15.79 -6.53 -9.43
C GLY A 639 -15.83 -5.49 -8.33
N ASP A 640 -15.36 -4.30 -8.66
CA ASP A 640 -15.49 -3.10 -7.84
C ASP A 640 -16.96 -2.82 -7.54
N GLN A 641 -17.24 -2.26 -6.36
CA GLN A 641 -18.58 -1.82 -5.97
C GLN A 641 -18.55 -0.34 -5.62
N LEU A 642 -19.15 0.48 -6.48
CA LEU A 642 -19.42 1.89 -6.22
C LEU A 642 -20.94 2.08 -6.05
N THR A 643 -21.36 2.50 -4.86
CA THR A 643 -22.76 2.81 -4.57
C THR A 643 -22.90 4.30 -4.27
N ILE A 644 -23.84 4.98 -4.93
CA ILE A 644 -24.19 6.38 -4.69
C ILE A 644 -25.67 6.44 -4.29
N SER A 645 -26.00 6.98 -3.12
CA SER A 645 -27.40 7.01 -2.65
C SER A 645 -28.20 8.22 -3.13
N GLY A 646 -27.54 9.35 -3.42
CA GLY A 646 -28.19 10.61 -3.82
C GLY A 646 -28.37 10.76 -5.33
N LYS A 647 -28.52 12.01 -5.78
CA LYS A 647 -28.55 12.35 -7.20
C LYS A 647 -27.18 12.14 -7.83
N SER A 648 -27.14 11.47 -8.97
CA SER A 648 -25.92 11.18 -9.73
C SER A 648 -25.94 11.90 -11.07
N SER A 649 -25.24 13.02 -11.18
CA SER A 649 -25.05 13.74 -12.45
C SER A 649 -23.88 13.13 -13.21
N LEU A 650 -24.17 12.46 -14.32
CA LEU A 650 -23.18 11.77 -15.14
C LEU A 650 -22.67 12.68 -16.29
N GLY A 651 -21.39 12.52 -16.61
CA GLY A 651 -20.64 13.19 -17.67
C GLY A 651 -19.29 12.48 -17.83
N GLY A 652 -18.32 13.05 -18.57
CA GLY A 652 -16.95 12.54 -18.60
C GLY A 652 -16.83 11.07 -19.03
N ALA A 653 -15.93 10.30 -18.42
CA ALA A 653 -15.63 8.94 -18.87
C ALA A 653 -15.88 7.85 -17.82
N LEU A 654 -16.51 6.74 -18.22
CA LEU A 654 -16.51 5.46 -17.50
C LEU A 654 -15.53 4.49 -18.18
N THR A 655 -14.54 4.02 -17.42
CA THR A 655 -13.54 3.04 -17.86
C THR A 655 -13.70 1.74 -17.10
N LEU A 656 -13.98 0.66 -17.82
CA LEU A 656 -14.16 -0.67 -17.25
C LEU A 656 -12.92 -1.52 -17.56
N MET A 657 -12.40 -2.26 -16.59
CA MET A 657 -11.15 -3.02 -16.74
C MET A 657 -11.34 -4.50 -16.38
N PRO A 658 -11.31 -5.43 -17.36
CA PRO A 658 -11.38 -6.85 -17.10
C PRO A 658 -10.08 -7.36 -16.45
N VAL A 659 -10.20 -8.13 -15.38
CA VAL A 659 -9.10 -8.88 -14.76
C VAL A 659 -8.85 -10.18 -15.54
N LYS A 660 -7.59 -10.63 -15.60
CA LYS A 660 -7.22 -11.88 -16.27
C LYS A 660 -8.12 -13.06 -15.82
N GLY A 661 -8.85 -13.65 -16.76
CA GLY A 661 -9.82 -14.71 -16.48
C GLY A 661 -10.31 -15.44 -17.75
N TRP A 662 -11.22 -16.41 -17.58
CA TRP A 662 -11.85 -17.09 -18.72
C TRP A 662 -13.19 -16.42 -19.06
N TYR A 663 -13.17 -15.58 -20.09
CA TYR A 663 -14.38 -14.97 -20.63
C TYR A 663 -14.91 -15.82 -21.78
N ALA A 664 -16.09 -16.41 -21.58
CA ALA A 664 -16.81 -17.14 -22.62
C ALA A 664 -17.26 -16.18 -23.74
N SER A 665 -17.48 -16.70 -24.95
CA SER A 665 -17.82 -15.87 -26.12
C SER A 665 -19.18 -15.18 -26.03
N ASP A 666 -20.06 -15.65 -25.16
CA ASP A 666 -21.38 -15.10 -24.84
C ASP A 666 -21.42 -14.48 -23.43
N TRP A 667 -20.25 -14.29 -22.80
CA TRP A 667 -20.17 -13.73 -21.46
C TRP A 667 -20.71 -12.31 -21.43
N LYS A 668 -21.55 -12.05 -20.43
CA LYS A 668 -22.22 -10.77 -20.21
C LYS A 668 -22.19 -10.42 -18.72
N LEU A 669 -21.99 -9.14 -18.43
CA LEU A 669 -22.12 -8.55 -17.10
C LEU A 669 -22.94 -7.28 -17.19
N ASN A 670 -23.87 -7.11 -16.26
CA ASN A 670 -24.58 -5.86 -16.09
C ASN A 670 -23.74 -4.93 -15.19
N SER A 671 -23.45 -3.70 -15.63
CA SER A 671 -22.70 -2.72 -14.85
C SER A 671 -23.38 -2.34 -13.53
N ALA A 672 -24.68 -2.58 -13.35
CA ALA A 672 -25.39 -2.38 -12.08
C ALA A 672 -24.83 -3.22 -10.90
N SER A 673 -24.10 -4.30 -11.22
CA SER A 673 -23.35 -5.08 -10.21
C SER A 673 -22.09 -4.37 -9.70
N LEU A 674 -21.60 -3.38 -10.46
CA LEU A 674 -20.38 -2.62 -10.18
C LEU A 674 -20.67 -1.18 -9.76
N LEU A 675 -21.68 -0.57 -10.36
CA LEU A 675 -22.06 0.83 -10.18
C LEU A 675 -23.55 0.90 -9.88
N GLN A 676 -23.90 1.25 -8.65
CA GLN A 676 -25.27 1.46 -8.21
C GLN A 676 -25.49 2.96 -8.02
N LEU A 677 -26.39 3.53 -8.82
CA LEU A 677 -26.73 4.94 -8.80
C LEU A 677 -28.08 5.13 -8.11
N GLY A 678 -28.22 6.19 -7.32
CA GLY A 678 -29.49 6.63 -6.74
C GLY A 678 -30.39 7.23 -7.82
N GLN A 679 -30.43 8.56 -7.90
CA GLN A 679 -31.20 9.27 -8.94
C GLN A 679 -30.26 9.72 -10.07
N ALA A 680 -30.10 8.89 -11.10
CA ALA A 680 -29.24 9.23 -12.24
C ALA A 680 -29.83 10.35 -13.11
N SER A 681 -28.99 11.29 -13.53
CA SER A 681 -29.29 12.33 -14.52
C SER A 681 -28.12 12.50 -15.49
N GLY A 682 -28.38 12.52 -16.80
CA GLY A 682 -27.34 12.53 -17.82
C GLY A 682 -26.79 11.14 -18.13
N GLU A 683 -25.70 11.08 -18.89
CA GLU A 683 -24.96 9.86 -19.26
C GLU A 683 -23.46 10.15 -19.21
N PHE A 684 -22.63 9.11 -19.13
CA PHE A 684 -21.20 9.27 -19.39
C PHE A 684 -20.97 9.66 -20.87
N ASP A 685 -20.13 10.66 -21.12
CA ASP A 685 -19.77 11.11 -22.47
C ASP A 685 -18.98 10.04 -23.24
N GLN A 686 -18.18 9.25 -22.51
CA GLN A 686 -17.41 8.14 -23.04
C GLN A 686 -17.50 6.91 -22.15
N VAL A 687 -17.80 5.77 -22.74
CA VAL A 687 -17.75 4.47 -22.05
C VAL A 687 -16.79 3.57 -22.80
N SER A 688 -15.77 3.08 -22.11
CA SER A 688 -14.77 2.20 -22.72
C SER A 688 -14.46 1.02 -21.82
N VAL A 689 -14.15 -0.11 -22.44
CA VAL A 689 -13.58 -1.26 -21.74
C VAL A 689 -12.11 -1.36 -22.14
N GLN A 690 -11.21 -1.03 -21.21
CA GLN A 690 -9.77 -1.05 -21.47
C GLN A 690 -9.20 -2.42 -21.14
N THR A 691 -8.79 -3.15 -22.18
CA THR A 691 -8.16 -4.48 -22.07
C THR A 691 -6.85 -4.51 -22.84
N GLN A 692 -5.89 -5.32 -22.39
CA GLN A 692 -4.66 -5.62 -23.12
C GLN A 692 -4.75 -6.93 -23.93
N SER A 693 -5.97 -7.42 -24.20
CA SER A 693 -6.17 -8.69 -24.88
C SER A 693 -5.94 -8.63 -26.40
N PRO A 694 -5.08 -9.51 -26.98
CA PRO A 694 -4.94 -9.63 -28.44
C PRO A 694 -6.09 -10.42 -29.11
N THR A 695 -6.92 -11.16 -28.36
CA THR A 695 -7.88 -12.13 -28.92
C THR A 695 -9.32 -11.91 -28.44
N LEU A 696 -9.52 -11.19 -27.33
CA LEU A 696 -10.81 -10.78 -26.81
C LEU A 696 -11.02 -9.29 -27.06
N SER A 697 -12.18 -8.97 -27.60
CA SER A 697 -12.71 -7.61 -27.62
C SER A 697 -13.80 -7.49 -26.57
N PHE A 698 -13.82 -6.39 -25.83
CA PHE A 698 -14.90 -6.07 -24.92
C PHE A 698 -15.68 -4.87 -25.44
N SER A 699 -16.99 -4.88 -25.19
CA SER A 699 -17.88 -3.77 -25.53
C SER A 699 -18.83 -3.50 -24.38
N ALA A 700 -19.18 -2.23 -24.16
CA ALA A 700 -20.25 -1.82 -23.26
C ALA A 700 -21.36 -1.17 -24.10
N ALA A 701 -22.57 -1.73 -24.04
CA ALA A 701 -23.74 -1.18 -24.72
C ALA A 701 -24.73 -0.62 -23.67
N PRO A 702 -25.33 0.56 -23.89
CA PRO A 702 -26.28 1.15 -22.93
C PRO A 702 -27.54 0.28 -22.79
N LEU A 703 -28.02 0.14 -21.56
CA LEU A 703 -29.30 -0.52 -21.20
C LEU A 703 -30.32 0.50 -20.69
N ALA A 704 -29.89 1.34 -19.75
CA ALA A 704 -30.63 2.43 -19.14
C ALA A 704 -29.64 3.52 -18.72
N ALA A 705 -30.12 4.61 -18.13
CA ALA A 705 -29.25 5.72 -17.76
C ALA A 705 -28.20 5.31 -16.73
N GLY A 706 -26.92 5.44 -17.09
CA GLY A 706 -25.79 4.98 -16.27
C GLY A 706 -25.64 3.46 -16.14
N GLU A 707 -26.41 2.66 -16.89
CA GLU A 707 -26.39 1.20 -16.85
C GLU A 707 -26.00 0.61 -18.22
N TYR A 708 -25.02 -0.29 -18.23
CA TYR A 708 -24.41 -0.84 -19.43
C TYR A 708 -24.33 -2.38 -19.39
N GLN A 709 -24.62 -3.02 -20.52
CA GLN A 709 -24.30 -4.41 -20.76
C GLN A 709 -22.87 -4.54 -21.27
N ILE A 710 -22.00 -5.06 -20.42
CA ILE A 710 -20.62 -5.40 -20.75
C ILE A 710 -20.63 -6.79 -21.38
N SER A 711 -20.03 -6.93 -22.56
CA SER A 711 -19.92 -8.22 -23.27
C SER A 711 -18.47 -8.48 -23.67
N ALA A 712 -18.04 -9.73 -23.54
CA ALA A 712 -16.77 -10.20 -24.07
C ALA A 712 -17.02 -10.98 -25.35
N ILE A 713 -16.32 -10.64 -26.42
CA ILE A 713 -16.45 -11.29 -27.72
C ILE A 713 -15.10 -11.87 -28.13
N ARG A 714 -15.13 -13.13 -28.53
CA ARG A 714 -14.01 -13.81 -29.18
C ARG A 714 -14.34 -14.00 -30.65
N GLY A 715 -13.72 -13.20 -31.51
CA GLY A 715 -13.94 -13.29 -32.96
C GLY A 715 -13.55 -14.66 -33.52
N ALA A 716 -14.19 -15.08 -34.61
CA ALA A 716 -13.87 -16.34 -35.29
C ALA A 716 -12.40 -16.42 -35.77
N SER A 717 -11.78 -15.26 -36.02
CA SER A 717 -10.38 -15.13 -36.41
C SER A 717 -9.42 -14.80 -35.26
N ALA A 718 -9.90 -14.76 -34.00
CA ALA A 718 -9.18 -14.24 -32.84
C ALA A 718 -7.73 -14.74 -32.72
N TYR A 719 -7.51 -16.03 -32.97
CA TYR A 719 -6.17 -16.62 -32.98
C TYR A 719 -5.55 -16.61 -34.38
N SER A 720 -6.32 -16.98 -35.41
CA SER A 720 -5.83 -17.17 -36.78
C SER A 720 -5.26 -15.91 -37.44
N GLN A 721 -5.60 -14.72 -36.93
CA GLN A 721 -5.05 -13.45 -37.40
C GLN A 721 -3.55 -13.30 -37.14
N TYR A 722 -3.00 -14.03 -36.16
CA TYR A 722 -1.57 -14.02 -35.81
C TYR A 722 -0.75 -15.13 -36.49
N ALA A 723 -1.37 -15.90 -37.39
CA ALA A 723 -0.73 -16.98 -38.11
C ALA A 723 0.26 -16.49 -39.17
N GLN A 724 1.42 -17.15 -39.26
CA GLN A 724 2.46 -16.89 -40.27
C GLN A 724 2.36 -17.84 -41.48
N SER A 725 1.58 -18.92 -41.36
CA SER A 725 1.37 -19.91 -42.43
C SER A 725 -0.11 -20.31 -42.55
N THR A 726 -0.50 -20.88 -43.70
CA THR A 726 -1.85 -21.44 -43.88
C THR A 726 -2.17 -22.54 -42.87
N ASN A 727 -1.18 -23.34 -42.49
CA ASN A 727 -1.33 -24.38 -41.47
C ASN A 727 -1.63 -23.78 -40.10
N GLU A 728 -0.86 -22.77 -39.68
CA GLU A 728 -1.13 -22.03 -38.44
C GLU A 728 -2.49 -21.33 -38.47
N ARG A 729 -2.90 -20.79 -39.62
CA ARG A 729 -4.22 -20.16 -39.77
C ARG A 729 -5.35 -21.17 -39.54
N ASN A 730 -5.21 -22.37 -40.08
CA ASN A 730 -6.17 -23.47 -39.88
C ASN A 730 -6.22 -23.90 -38.40
N VAL A 731 -5.07 -23.98 -37.73
CA VAL A 731 -4.99 -24.22 -36.27
C VAL A 731 -5.69 -23.10 -35.50
N GLY A 732 -5.47 -21.83 -35.85
CA GLY A 732 -6.09 -20.70 -35.17
C GLY A 732 -7.62 -20.67 -35.33
N LEU A 733 -8.13 -21.05 -36.50
CA LEU A 733 -9.57 -21.22 -36.73
C LEU A 733 -10.14 -22.42 -35.96
N ALA A 734 -9.35 -23.48 -35.78
CA ALA A 734 -9.72 -24.60 -34.92
C ALA A 734 -9.76 -24.23 -33.44
N LEU A 735 -8.79 -23.45 -32.95
CA LEU A 735 -8.78 -22.93 -31.57
C LEU A 735 -9.99 -22.03 -31.31
N ALA A 736 -10.35 -21.16 -32.25
CA ALA A 736 -11.54 -20.32 -32.11
C ALA A 736 -12.84 -21.15 -32.02
N ARG A 737 -12.96 -22.23 -32.80
CA ARG A 737 -14.09 -23.18 -32.70
C ARG A 737 -14.07 -23.99 -31.42
N ALA A 738 -12.89 -24.44 -30.96
CA ALA A 738 -12.73 -25.17 -29.70
C ALA A 738 -13.09 -24.29 -28.48
N ALA A 739 -12.79 -22.99 -28.55
CA ALA A 739 -13.09 -22.04 -27.49
C ALA A 739 -14.59 -21.94 -27.16
N VAL A 740 -15.49 -22.22 -28.12
CA VAL A 740 -16.95 -22.19 -27.92
C VAL A 740 -17.41 -23.25 -26.90
N THR A 741 -16.76 -24.41 -26.86
CA THR A 741 -17.12 -25.51 -25.95
C THR A 741 -16.00 -25.82 -24.94
N ALA A 742 -15.07 -24.88 -24.73
CA ALA A 742 -13.88 -25.07 -23.90
C ALA A 742 -14.21 -25.51 -22.45
N GLY A 743 -13.79 -26.74 -22.12
CA GLY A 743 -13.81 -27.27 -20.76
C GLY A 743 -12.58 -26.86 -19.94
N ASN A 744 -12.52 -27.31 -18.69
CA ASN A 744 -11.47 -26.93 -17.73
C ASN A 744 -10.03 -27.24 -18.20
N GLU A 745 -9.84 -28.22 -19.08
CA GLU A 745 -8.53 -28.59 -19.61
C GLU A 745 -7.99 -27.58 -20.63
N MET A 746 -8.88 -26.92 -21.39
CA MET A 746 -8.53 -26.00 -22.47
C MET A 746 -8.46 -24.54 -21.99
N ARG A 747 -9.31 -24.18 -21.01
CA ARG A 747 -9.41 -22.80 -20.49
C ARG A 747 -8.07 -22.19 -20.06
N PRO A 748 -7.15 -22.90 -19.35
CA PRO A 748 -5.87 -22.31 -18.98
C PRO A 748 -5.04 -21.83 -20.16
N LEU A 749 -4.98 -22.60 -21.25
CA LEU A 749 -4.27 -22.19 -22.45
C LEU A 749 -4.96 -20.99 -23.10
N LEU A 750 -6.27 -21.06 -23.32
CA LEU A 750 -6.97 -19.97 -23.99
C LEU A 750 -6.90 -18.68 -23.18
N THR A 751 -7.09 -18.72 -21.85
CA THR A 751 -6.89 -17.56 -20.97
C THR A 751 -5.47 -17.01 -21.02
N ALA A 752 -4.45 -17.88 -21.10
CA ALA A 752 -3.07 -17.44 -21.25
C ALA A 752 -2.82 -16.72 -22.58
N LEU A 753 -3.42 -17.20 -23.68
CA LEU A 753 -3.37 -16.54 -24.98
C LEU A 753 -4.18 -15.25 -25.00
N ASP A 754 -5.32 -15.23 -24.30
CA ASP A 754 -6.23 -14.08 -24.26
C ASP A 754 -5.66 -12.89 -23.52
N PHE A 755 -4.89 -13.12 -22.48
CA PHE A 755 -4.22 -12.07 -21.73
C PHE A 755 -2.71 -12.08 -22.01
N SER A 756 -2.32 -12.48 -23.22
CA SER A 756 -0.94 -12.37 -23.71
C SER A 756 -0.65 -10.99 -24.29
N ALA A 757 0.57 -10.74 -24.79
CA ALA A 757 0.94 -9.42 -25.28
C ALA A 757 0.06 -9.00 -26.48
N PRO A 758 -0.35 -7.71 -26.57
CA PRO A 758 -1.19 -7.22 -27.66
C PRO A 758 -0.62 -7.43 -29.08
N ASP A 759 0.70 -7.63 -29.21
CA ASP A 759 1.36 -7.89 -30.50
C ASP A 759 1.13 -9.33 -31.02
N GLY A 760 0.50 -10.19 -30.22
CA GLY A 760 0.11 -11.55 -30.60
C GLY A 760 1.28 -12.51 -30.84
N LYS A 761 2.52 -12.16 -30.45
CA LYS A 761 3.69 -13.04 -30.65
C LYS A 761 3.53 -14.37 -29.94
N GLN A 762 3.00 -14.38 -28.72
CA GLN A 762 2.73 -15.62 -27.98
C GLN A 762 1.65 -16.43 -28.71
N VAL A 763 0.59 -15.80 -29.23
CA VAL A 763 -0.43 -16.50 -30.01
C VAL A 763 0.20 -17.16 -31.24
N SER A 764 1.01 -16.44 -32.01
CA SER A 764 1.74 -16.98 -33.16
C SER A 764 2.63 -18.18 -32.79
N GLY A 765 3.39 -18.05 -31.68
CA GLY A 765 4.20 -19.14 -31.15
C GLY A 765 3.39 -20.39 -30.77
N ALA A 766 2.20 -20.22 -30.18
CA ALA A 766 1.30 -21.34 -29.86
C ALA A 766 0.78 -22.01 -31.12
N LEU A 767 0.40 -21.25 -32.14
CA LEU A 767 -0.07 -21.81 -33.41
C LEU A 767 0.99 -22.68 -34.06
N ALA A 768 2.25 -22.21 -34.12
CA ALA A 768 3.35 -22.95 -34.72
C ALA A 768 3.60 -24.31 -34.02
N GLN A 769 3.49 -24.36 -32.68
CA GLN A 769 3.68 -25.59 -31.89
C GLN A 769 2.47 -26.55 -31.93
N LEU A 770 1.32 -26.11 -32.44
CA LEU A 770 0.11 -26.92 -32.57
C LEU A 770 -0.10 -27.45 -34.01
N VAL A 771 0.79 -27.15 -34.95
CA VAL A 771 0.77 -27.73 -36.30
C VAL A 771 1.35 -29.16 -36.27
N PRO A 772 0.65 -30.20 -36.76
CA PRO A 772 1.10 -31.60 -36.73
C PRO A 772 2.17 -31.94 -37.80
N SER A 773 3.09 -31.03 -38.08
CA SER A 773 4.08 -31.17 -39.17
C SER A 773 5.10 -32.31 -38.96
N ALA A 774 5.34 -32.70 -37.70
CA ALA A 774 6.25 -33.79 -37.34
C ALA A 774 5.79 -35.17 -37.87
N TYR A 775 4.48 -35.40 -37.96
CA TYR A 775 3.94 -36.67 -38.47
C TYR A 775 4.25 -36.86 -39.96
N ASN A 776 4.25 -35.79 -40.75
CA ASN A 776 4.64 -35.83 -42.17
C ASN A 776 6.14 -36.11 -42.34
N SER A 777 6.98 -35.61 -41.42
CA SER A 777 8.42 -35.87 -41.44
C SER A 777 8.73 -37.35 -41.25
N LEU A 778 7.93 -38.06 -40.45
CA LEU A 778 8.07 -39.50 -40.27
C LEU A 778 7.70 -40.28 -41.54
N ILE A 779 6.61 -39.92 -42.23
CA ILE A 779 6.21 -40.55 -43.50
C ILE A 779 7.36 -40.50 -44.51
N GLN A 780 7.98 -39.32 -44.68
CA GLN A 780 9.14 -39.16 -45.57
C GLN A 780 10.34 -40.00 -45.10
N ALA A 781 10.65 -40.01 -43.80
CA ALA A 781 11.74 -40.82 -43.27
C ALA A 781 11.53 -42.33 -43.49
N SER A 782 10.27 -42.80 -43.39
CA SER A 782 9.90 -44.19 -43.69
C SER A 782 10.05 -44.52 -45.18
N PHE A 783 9.69 -43.62 -46.10
CA PHE A 783 9.96 -43.80 -47.54
C PHE A 783 11.46 -43.87 -47.83
N ASP A 784 12.26 -43.01 -47.19
CA ASP A 784 13.71 -43.03 -47.38
C ASP A 784 14.34 -44.32 -46.83
N ARG A 785 13.84 -44.86 -45.70
CA ARG A 785 14.23 -46.18 -45.18
C ARG A 785 13.93 -47.29 -46.18
N GLU A 786 12.72 -47.31 -46.75
CA GLU A 786 12.35 -48.28 -47.77
C GLU A 786 13.29 -48.22 -48.97
N ARG A 787 13.60 -47.02 -49.46
CA ARG A 787 14.51 -46.81 -50.60
C ARG A 787 15.95 -47.24 -50.28
N GLN A 788 16.45 -46.96 -49.07
CA GLN A 788 17.78 -47.44 -48.64
C GLN A 788 17.86 -48.97 -48.71
N LEU A 789 16.83 -49.65 -48.20
CA LEU A 789 16.79 -51.12 -48.19
C LEU A 789 16.74 -51.67 -49.63
N THR A 790 15.95 -51.06 -50.51
CA THR A 790 15.92 -51.39 -51.95
C THR A 790 17.31 -51.23 -52.60
N ARG A 791 17.99 -50.11 -52.37
CA ARG A 791 19.32 -49.84 -52.96
C ARG A 791 20.37 -50.85 -52.47
N ALA A 792 20.32 -51.21 -51.18
CA ALA A 792 21.21 -52.22 -50.60
C ALA A 792 20.98 -53.62 -51.21
N LEU A 793 19.73 -54.01 -51.48
CA LEU A 793 19.45 -55.30 -52.12
C LEU A 793 19.85 -55.35 -53.59
N THR A 794 19.57 -54.28 -54.33
CA THR A 794 19.72 -54.21 -55.79
C THR A 794 21.10 -53.75 -56.24
N ALA A 795 22.06 -53.73 -55.32
CA ALA A 795 23.43 -53.34 -55.56
C ALA A 795 24.12 -54.34 -56.52
N PRO A 796 24.66 -53.89 -57.67
CA PRO A 796 25.14 -54.80 -58.72
C PRO A 796 26.30 -55.70 -58.28
N GLU A 797 27.16 -55.22 -57.39
CA GLU A 797 28.38 -55.91 -56.96
C GLU A 797 28.06 -57.30 -56.45
N ARG A 798 26.91 -57.46 -55.76
CA ARG A 798 26.43 -58.70 -55.14
C ARG A 798 26.32 -59.88 -56.10
N ASN A 799 26.22 -59.58 -57.40
CA ASN A 799 26.12 -60.56 -58.46
C ASN A 799 27.45 -60.81 -59.22
N LEU A 800 28.52 -60.07 -58.93
CA LEU A 800 29.79 -60.09 -59.69
C LEU A 800 30.82 -61.12 -59.21
N THR A 801 30.90 -61.41 -57.91
CA THR A 801 32.05 -62.16 -57.33
C THR A 801 31.79 -63.65 -57.07
N LEU A 802 30.55 -64.13 -57.11
CA LEU A 802 30.26 -65.55 -56.95
C LEU A 802 30.11 -66.20 -58.34
N SER A 803 31.22 -66.44 -59.05
CA SER A 803 31.20 -67.11 -60.36
C SER A 803 30.50 -68.49 -60.30
N PRO A 804 29.74 -68.90 -61.32
CA PRO A 804 29.12 -70.23 -61.37
C PRO A 804 30.18 -71.34 -61.25
N VAL A 805 29.90 -72.38 -60.45
CA VAL A 805 30.70 -73.61 -60.40
C VAL A 805 29.77 -74.73 -60.84
N ASP A 806 29.89 -75.15 -62.11
CA ASP A 806 29.09 -76.22 -62.74
C ASP A 806 27.55 -76.10 -62.62
N ASP A 807 26.81 -77.04 -63.22
CA ASP A 807 25.34 -77.07 -63.40
C ASP A 807 24.52 -77.26 -62.08
N GLU A 808 25.08 -76.96 -60.90
CA GLU A 808 24.45 -77.23 -59.59
C GLU A 808 23.60 -76.06 -59.00
N GLN A 809 22.60 -76.44 -58.20
CA GLN A 809 21.57 -75.55 -57.62
C GLN A 809 22.03 -74.87 -56.32
N ASP A 810 22.90 -73.87 -56.42
CA ASP A 810 23.42 -73.21 -55.22
C ASP A 810 22.46 -72.16 -54.64
N TRP A 811 22.25 -72.22 -53.33
CA TRP A 811 21.60 -71.15 -52.58
C TRP A 811 22.65 -70.17 -52.07
N ILE A 812 22.35 -68.88 -52.15
CA ILE A 812 23.18 -67.80 -51.63
C ILE A 812 22.40 -67.11 -50.52
N SER A 813 22.80 -67.34 -49.28
CA SER A 813 22.30 -66.59 -48.12
C SER A 813 23.10 -65.31 -47.95
N PHE A 814 22.46 -64.27 -47.44
CA PHE A 814 23.12 -63.00 -47.18
C PHE A 814 22.64 -62.35 -45.88
N ALA A 815 23.54 -61.58 -45.27
CA ALA A 815 23.24 -60.68 -44.17
C ALA A 815 23.94 -59.34 -44.41
N LEU A 816 23.18 -58.25 -44.25
CA LEU A 816 23.58 -56.88 -44.51
C LEU A 816 23.19 -55.97 -43.35
N PRO A 817 24.08 -55.76 -42.35
CA PRO A 817 23.93 -54.63 -41.46
C PRO A 817 24.01 -53.32 -42.27
N TYR A 818 23.06 -52.42 -42.03
CA TYR A 818 22.99 -51.11 -42.67
C TYR A 818 22.86 -50.00 -41.64
N GLY A 819 23.31 -48.81 -42.01
CA GLY A 819 23.18 -47.59 -41.21
C GLY A 819 23.15 -46.37 -42.11
N GLY A 820 22.63 -45.26 -41.62
CA GLY A 820 22.61 -44.02 -42.40
C GLY A 820 21.85 -42.90 -41.74
N GLY A 821 21.89 -41.74 -42.40
CA GLY A 821 21.14 -40.57 -41.97
C GLY A 821 20.62 -39.74 -43.13
N ASN A 822 19.51 -39.07 -42.89
CA ASN A 822 18.91 -38.10 -43.81
C ASN A 822 18.73 -36.76 -43.10
N TRP A 823 19.03 -35.69 -43.80
CA TRP A 823 18.90 -34.33 -43.30
C TRP A 823 18.09 -33.49 -44.28
N GLN A 824 16.87 -33.17 -43.88
CA GLN A 824 15.97 -32.29 -44.63
C GLN A 824 15.86 -30.92 -43.94
N ARG A 825 15.93 -29.84 -44.71
CA ARG A 825 15.74 -28.44 -44.26
C ARG A 825 14.31 -28.01 -44.55
N ASN A 826 13.80 -27.06 -43.75
CA ASN A 826 12.52 -26.41 -44.04
C ASN A 826 12.65 -25.60 -45.34
N ALA A 827 11.76 -25.83 -46.31
CA ALA A 827 11.73 -25.09 -47.57
C ALA A 827 10.29 -25.04 -48.13
N GLY A 828 9.66 -23.86 -48.14
CA GLY A 828 8.25 -23.74 -48.49
C GLY A 828 7.36 -24.61 -47.58
N ASN A 829 6.57 -25.52 -48.17
CA ASN A 829 5.74 -26.47 -47.42
C ASN A 829 6.48 -27.77 -47.04
N ILE A 830 7.78 -27.89 -47.33
CA ILE A 830 8.59 -29.06 -46.97
C ILE A 830 8.98 -29.01 -45.50
N ALA A 831 8.55 -30.01 -44.74
CA ALA A 831 8.90 -30.17 -43.33
C ALA A 831 10.35 -30.69 -43.20
N GLY A 832 11.19 -29.97 -42.47
CA GLY A 832 12.56 -30.34 -42.21
C GLY A 832 12.67 -31.34 -41.06
N TYR A 833 13.65 -32.24 -41.13
CA TYR A 833 13.94 -33.20 -40.08
C TYR A 833 15.39 -33.69 -40.18
N ASN A 834 15.87 -34.34 -39.11
CA ASN A 834 17.10 -35.13 -39.13
C ASN A 834 16.74 -36.56 -38.71
N ALA A 835 17.02 -37.54 -39.56
CA ALA A 835 16.79 -38.95 -39.28
C ALA A 835 18.11 -39.71 -39.19
N SER A 836 18.19 -40.64 -38.24
CA SER A 836 19.27 -41.63 -38.14
C SER A 836 18.66 -43.02 -38.10
N ARG A 837 19.18 -43.95 -38.89
CA ARG A 837 18.65 -45.31 -38.97
C ARG A 837 19.73 -46.36 -38.97
N TYR A 838 19.37 -47.54 -38.50
CA TYR A 838 20.22 -48.72 -38.43
C TYR A 838 19.37 -49.99 -38.49
N GLY A 839 19.96 -51.09 -38.94
CA GLY A 839 19.27 -52.37 -38.94
C GLY A 839 20.08 -53.46 -39.60
N VAL A 840 19.45 -54.61 -39.77
CA VAL A 840 20.00 -55.75 -40.49
C VAL A 840 18.97 -56.22 -41.49
N LEU A 841 19.44 -56.43 -42.71
CA LEU A 841 18.70 -57.03 -43.79
C LEU A 841 19.30 -58.39 -44.12
N PHE A 842 18.49 -59.43 -44.24
CA PHE A 842 18.98 -60.79 -44.48
C PHE A 842 18.02 -61.57 -45.35
N GLY A 843 18.51 -62.61 -46.01
CA GLY A 843 17.70 -63.37 -46.94
C GLY A 843 18.48 -64.46 -47.64
N ALA A 844 17.81 -65.14 -48.56
CA ALA A 844 18.40 -66.16 -49.40
C ALA A 844 17.89 -66.03 -50.83
N GLN A 845 18.77 -66.30 -51.78
CA GLN A 845 18.48 -66.28 -53.22
C GLN A 845 19.00 -67.54 -53.89
N LYS A 846 18.33 -67.95 -54.95
CA LYS A 846 18.64 -69.16 -55.73
C LYS A 846 18.73 -68.81 -57.20
N ARG A 847 19.75 -69.35 -57.87
CA ARG A 847 19.89 -69.27 -59.33
C ARG A 847 18.92 -70.24 -60.02
N ASN A 848 18.26 -69.77 -61.06
CA ASN A 848 17.29 -70.57 -61.81
C ASN A 848 18.01 -71.39 -62.88
N VAL A 849 17.76 -72.70 -62.90
CA VAL A 849 18.37 -73.63 -63.86
C VAL A 849 17.63 -73.63 -65.21
N LEU A 850 16.33 -73.30 -65.22
CA LEU A 850 15.49 -73.30 -66.42
C LEU A 850 15.61 -72.01 -67.24
N VAL A 851 15.97 -70.90 -66.58
CA VAL A 851 16.17 -69.59 -67.21
C VAL A 851 17.57 -69.10 -66.85
N PRO A 852 18.59 -69.38 -67.69
CA PRO A 852 19.96 -68.93 -67.46
C PRO A 852 20.03 -67.43 -67.18
N GLY A 853 20.73 -67.04 -66.12
CA GLY A 853 20.88 -65.65 -65.70
C GLY A 853 19.81 -65.15 -64.73
N LEU A 854 18.71 -65.87 -64.50
CA LEU A 854 17.68 -65.47 -63.53
C LEU A 854 18.04 -65.96 -62.11
N THR A 855 17.95 -65.06 -61.14
CA THR A 855 18.07 -65.32 -59.70
C THR A 855 16.81 -64.85 -59.00
N THR A 856 16.22 -65.67 -58.14
CA THR A 856 15.04 -65.31 -57.33
C THR A 856 15.31 -65.57 -55.86
N GLY A 857 14.69 -64.80 -54.96
CA GLY A 857 14.93 -64.93 -53.53
C GLY A 857 13.87 -64.27 -52.67
N PHE A 858 14.06 -64.43 -51.36
CA PHE A 858 13.29 -63.75 -50.33
C PHE A 858 14.22 -63.01 -49.38
N HIS A 859 13.69 -62.02 -48.68
CA HIS A 859 14.42 -61.24 -47.68
C HIS A 859 13.52 -60.80 -46.53
N ALA A 860 14.14 -60.51 -45.40
CA ALA A 860 13.54 -59.84 -44.26
C ALA A 860 14.48 -58.72 -43.78
N ALA A 861 13.90 -57.67 -43.18
CA ALA A 861 14.64 -56.56 -42.62
C ALA A 861 14.11 -56.20 -41.23
N VAL A 862 15.01 -55.98 -40.28
CA VAL A 862 14.68 -55.44 -38.96
C VAL A 862 15.55 -54.22 -38.70
N GLY A 863 14.95 -53.11 -38.31
CA GLY A 863 15.70 -51.89 -38.08
C GLY A 863 14.98 -50.86 -37.24
N GLY A 864 15.77 -50.00 -36.60
CA GLY A 864 15.30 -48.86 -35.84
C GLY A 864 15.63 -47.55 -36.55
N GLN A 865 14.79 -46.53 -36.35
CA GLN A 865 15.12 -45.17 -36.74
C GLN A 865 14.70 -44.15 -35.67
N THR A 866 15.43 -43.03 -35.63
CA THR A 866 15.09 -41.87 -34.81
C THR A 866 14.96 -40.66 -35.73
N VAL A 867 13.83 -39.96 -35.64
CA VAL A 867 13.51 -38.77 -36.43
C VAL A 867 13.34 -37.58 -35.49
N ASN A 868 14.18 -36.55 -35.65
CA ASN A 868 14.05 -35.28 -34.95
C ASN A 868 13.50 -34.25 -35.94
N ALA A 869 12.24 -33.87 -35.79
CA ALA A 869 11.60 -32.89 -36.66
C ALA A 869 12.11 -31.47 -36.35
N LYS A 870 12.33 -30.67 -37.39
CA LYS A 870 12.67 -29.23 -37.29
C LYS A 870 11.39 -28.39 -37.25
N SER A 871 10.45 -28.80 -36.41
CA SER A 871 9.16 -28.17 -36.15
C SER A 871 9.19 -27.41 -34.83
N ALA A 872 8.30 -26.43 -34.67
CA ALA A 872 8.27 -25.58 -33.48
C ALA A 872 7.97 -26.36 -32.19
N ASP A 873 7.25 -27.48 -32.30
CA ASP A 873 6.93 -28.40 -31.20
C ASP A 873 8.09 -29.33 -30.81
N ARG A 874 9.28 -29.19 -31.43
CA ARG A 874 10.51 -29.94 -31.11
C ARG A 874 10.28 -31.46 -31.06
N ALA A 875 9.45 -31.97 -31.98
CA ALA A 875 9.04 -33.36 -31.97
C ALA A 875 10.19 -34.34 -32.25
N ARG A 876 10.21 -35.44 -31.50
CA ARG A 876 11.15 -36.55 -31.64
C ARG A 876 10.40 -37.87 -31.69
N THR A 877 10.71 -38.67 -32.69
CA THR A 877 10.12 -40.00 -32.91
C THR A 877 11.19 -41.07 -32.88
N HIS A 878 10.88 -42.18 -32.23
CA HIS A 878 11.62 -43.43 -32.33
C HIS A 878 10.71 -44.46 -32.97
N SER A 879 11.19 -45.19 -33.97
CA SER A 879 10.42 -46.26 -34.58
C SER A 879 11.23 -47.53 -34.81
N THR A 880 10.54 -48.66 -34.78
CA THR A 880 11.09 -49.99 -35.05
C THR A 880 10.29 -50.65 -36.17
N SER A 881 10.98 -51.21 -37.15
CA SER A 881 10.39 -51.77 -38.36
C SER A 881 10.76 -53.24 -38.56
N PHE A 882 9.81 -54.00 -39.08
CA PHE A 882 9.98 -55.36 -39.57
C PHE A 882 9.35 -55.49 -40.95
N ASP A 883 10.15 -55.86 -41.95
CA ASP A 883 9.70 -56.03 -43.33
C ASP A 883 10.06 -57.41 -43.88
N VAL A 884 9.22 -57.92 -44.79
CA VAL A 884 9.46 -59.17 -45.54
C VAL A 884 9.19 -58.93 -47.03
N GLY A 885 9.97 -59.56 -47.89
CA GLY A 885 9.84 -59.37 -49.32
C GLY A 885 10.42 -60.48 -50.19
N LEU A 886 10.16 -60.35 -51.47
CA LEU A 886 10.66 -61.20 -52.55
C LEU A 886 11.48 -60.36 -53.51
N GLN A 887 12.50 -60.94 -54.12
CA GLN A 887 13.35 -60.28 -55.09
C GLN A 887 13.69 -61.18 -56.28
N PHE A 888 13.97 -60.56 -57.42
CA PHE A 888 14.59 -61.21 -58.57
C PHE A 888 15.66 -60.33 -59.21
N SER A 889 16.61 -60.97 -59.88
CA SER A 889 17.55 -60.31 -60.78
C SER A 889 17.83 -61.21 -61.98
N PHE A 890 18.03 -60.62 -63.15
CA PHE A 890 18.33 -61.29 -64.39
C PHE A 890 19.55 -60.64 -65.03
N ALA A 891 20.62 -61.42 -65.22
CA ALA A 891 21.78 -61.07 -66.02
C ALA A 891 22.44 -62.37 -66.48
N GLN A 892 22.45 -62.63 -67.79
CA GLN A 892 23.08 -63.84 -68.33
C GLN A 892 24.61 -63.79 -68.20
N ASP A 893 25.19 -62.62 -68.48
CA ASP A 893 26.56 -62.26 -68.13
C ASP A 893 26.50 -60.92 -67.36
N PRO A 894 27.00 -60.86 -66.11
CA PRO A 894 26.98 -59.63 -65.33
C PRO A 894 27.81 -58.48 -65.92
N MET A 895 28.74 -58.76 -66.83
CA MET A 895 29.62 -57.76 -67.45
C MET A 895 29.12 -57.33 -68.84
N VAL A 896 28.21 -58.04 -69.49
CA VAL A 896 27.73 -57.66 -70.84
C VAL A 896 26.28 -58.10 -71.12
N GLY A 897 25.51 -57.22 -71.75
CA GLY A 897 24.15 -57.53 -72.21
C GLY A 897 23.05 -56.91 -71.35
N PRO A 898 21.78 -57.31 -71.58
CA PRO A 898 20.64 -56.77 -70.84
C PRO A 898 20.59 -57.33 -69.42
N PHE A 899 20.27 -56.46 -68.47
CA PHE A 899 19.99 -56.86 -67.09
C PHE A 899 18.67 -56.28 -66.60
N ALA A 900 18.04 -56.98 -65.66
CA ALA A 900 16.83 -56.53 -64.97
C ALA A 900 16.85 -56.95 -63.50
N TYR A 901 16.18 -56.21 -62.65
CA TYR A 901 15.97 -56.55 -61.26
C TYR A 901 14.63 -56.04 -60.78
N GLY A 902 14.08 -56.69 -59.76
CA GLY A 902 12.91 -56.18 -59.09
C GLY A 902 12.71 -56.79 -57.73
N LEU A 903 11.96 -56.10 -56.89
CA LEU A 903 11.58 -56.59 -55.57
C LEU A 903 10.20 -56.08 -55.17
N GLY A 904 9.55 -56.82 -54.30
CA GLY A 904 8.34 -56.41 -53.60
C GLY A 904 8.50 -56.71 -52.12
N ARG A 905 8.17 -55.75 -51.26
CA ARG A 905 8.31 -55.85 -49.81
C ARG A 905 7.15 -55.19 -49.08
N ALA A 906 6.76 -55.76 -47.96
CA ALA A 906 5.75 -55.21 -47.05
C ALA A 906 6.19 -55.39 -45.60
N GLY A 907 5.84 -54.44 -44.75
CA GLY A 907 6.24 -54.47 -43.35
C GLY A 907 5.40 -53.60 -42.43
N ALA A 908 5.64 -53.77 -41.13
CA ALA A 908 5.03 -52.97 -40.08
C ALA A 908 6.11 -52.14 -39.37
N GLU A 909 5.77 -50.90 -39.04
CA GLU A 909 6.63 -49.97 -38.33
C GLU A 909 5.90 -49.42 -37.11
N ASP A 910 6.40 -49.74 -35.92
CA ASP A 910 5.87 -49.24 -34.66
C ASP A 910 6.56 -47.94 -34.27
N ASN A 911 5.79 -46.90 -33.93
CA ASN A 911 6.25 -45.52 -33.79
C ASN A 911 5.88 -44.96 -32.42
N HIS A 912 6.86 -44.36 -31.75
CA HIS A 912 6.71 -43.62 -30.49
C HIS A 912 7.18 -42.18 -30.68
N MET A 913 6.28 -41.21 -30.64
CA MET A 913 6.57 -39.79 -30.79
C MET A 913 6.38 -39.02 -29.48
N LYS A 914 7.26 -38.06 -29.23
CA LYS A 914 7.11 -37.04 -28.17
C LYS A 914 7.27 -35.66 -28.78
N ARG A 915 6.36 -34.74 -28.47
CA ARG A 915 6.44 -33.31 -28.84
C ARG A 915 6.23 -32.41 -27.62
N GLN A 916 6.81 -31.23 -27.64
CA GLN A 916 6.75 -30.26 -26.55
C GLN A 916 5.84 -29.09 -26.90
N PHE A 917 5.16 -28.55 -25.89
CA PHE A 917 4.45 -27.28 -25.97
C PHE A 917 4.95 -26.38 -24.85
N ASP A 918 5.27 -25.13 -25.14
CA ASP A 918 5.68 -24.13 -24.17
C ASP A 918 5.43 -22.71 -24.70
N VAL A 919 4.31 -22.11 -24.27
CA VAL A 919 3.90 -20.76 -24.66
C VAL A 919 3.04 -20.11 -23.57
N ALA A 920 3.25 -18.80 -23.33
CA ALA A 920 2.42 -17.99 -22.42
C ALA A 920 2.32 -18.55 -20.99
N GLY A 921 3.37 -19.21 -20.51
CA GLY A 921 3.41 -19.83 -19.18
C GLY A 921 2.71 -21.20 -19.09
N VAL A 922 2.20 -21.73 -20.21
CA VAL A 922 1.63 -23.08 -20.31
C VAL A 922 2.63 -23.99 -21.01
N SER A 923 3.07 -25.04 -20.31
CA SER A 923 4.04 -26.01 -20.84
C SER A 923 3.61 -27.45 -20.61
N GLY A 924 4.03 -28.34 -21.51
CA GLY A 924 3.79 -29.77 -21.39
C GLY A 924 4.42 -30.61 -22.50
N THR A 925 4.15 -31.92 -22.45
CA THR A 925 4.60 -32.88 -23.48
C THR A 925 3.44 -33.73 -23.99
N GLY A 926 3.26 -33.75 -25.31
CA GLY A 926 2.37 -34.67 -26.02
C GLY A 926 3.13 -35.95 -26.42
N LYS A 927 2.47 -37.10 -26.29
CA LYS A 927 3.00 -38.43 -26.63
C LYS A 927 2.03 -39.18 -27.53
N SER A 928 2.53 -39.90 -28.53
CA SER A 928 1.70 -40.75 -29.38
C SER A 928 2.42 -42.04 -29.73
N ASP A 929 1.65 -43.12 -29.75
CA ASP A 929 2.09 -44.48 -30.08
C ASP A 929 1.20 -45.03 -31.19
N TRP A 930 1.78 -45.50 -32.31
CA TRP A 930 1.02 -46.10 -33.40
C TRP A 930 1.86 -46.97 -34.33
N THR A 931 1.19 -47.93 -34.97
CA THR A 931 1.77 -48.77 -36.02
C THR A 931 1.38 -48.28 -37.41
N SER A 932 2.37 -48.18 -38.29
CA SER A 932 2.24 -47.88 -39.72
C SER A 932 2.53 -49.14 -40.54
N TRP A 933 1.84 -49.31 -41.66
CA TRP A 933 2.09 -50.39 -42.63
C TRP A 933 2.78 -49.81 -43.85
N ASN A 934 3.96 -50.35 -44.18
CA ASN A 934 4.80 -49.90 -45.28
C ASN A 934 4.83 -50.95 -46.39
N GLY A 935 4.95 -50.49 -47.64
CA GLY A 935 5.14 -51.35 -48.80
C GLY A 935 6.04 -50.71 -49.83
N SER A 936 6.86 -51.52 -50.49
CA SER A 936 7.76 -51.09 -51.57
C SER A 936 7.71 -52.08 -52.74
N LEU A 937 7.72 -51.54 -53.96
CA LEU A 937 7.77 -52.28 -55.21
C LEU A 937 8.75 -51.58 -56.16
N THR A 938 9.78 -52.29 -56.59
CA THR A 938 10.82 -51.76 -57.48
C THR A 938 10.97 -52.63 -58.70
N LEU A 939 11.13 -51.99 -59.87
CA LEU A 939 11.51 -52.63 -61.11
C LEU A 939 12.59 -51.77 -61.79
N GLY A 940 13.72 -52.36 -62.15
CA GLY A 940 14.78 -51.67 -62.86
C GLY A 940 15.52 -52.58 -63.82
N GLY A 941 16.31 -51.97 -64.69
CA GLY A 941 17.08 -52.70 -65.69
C GLY A 941 17.86 -51.77 -66.60
N GLY A 942 18.66 -52.36 -67.47
CA GLY A 942 19.57 -51.63 -68.34
C GLY A 942 20.31 -52.56 -69.27
N TYR A 943 21.41 -52.04 -69.83
CA TYR A 943 22.26 -52.79 -70.74
C TYR A 943 23.72 -52.47 -70.44
N HIS A 944 24.56 -53.47 -70.20
CA HIS A 944 26.00 -53.29 -69.99
C HIS A 944 26.78 -53.47 -71.29
N PHE A 945 27.64 -52.51 -71.61
CA PHE A 945 28.64 -52.62 -72.66
C PHE A 945 29.98 -52.98 -72.03
N ALA A 946 30.53 -54.15 -72.36
CA ALA A 946 31.89 -54.52 -71.98
C ALA A 946 32.88 -53.64 -72.76
N LEU A 947 33.58 -52.74 -72.06
CA LEU A 947 34.62 -51.90 -72.66
C LEU A 947 35.98 -52.59 -72.63
N THR A 948 36.19 -53.45 -71.62
CA THR A 948 37.34 -54.37 -71.48
C THR A 948 36.86 -55.67 -70.83
N GLU A 949 37.71 -56.70 -70.75
CA GLU A 949 37.40 -57.95 -70.03
C GLU A 949 37.10 -57.72 -68.53
N SER A 950 37.57 -56.61 -67.96
CA SER A 950 37.43 -56.27 -66.53
C SER A 950 36.50 -55.08 -66.25
N PHE A 951 35.96 -54.41 -67.27
CA PHE A 951 35.22 -53.15 -67.08
C PHE A 951 34.03 -53.02 -68.02
N SER A 952 32.89 -52.67 -67.46
CA SER A 952 31.63 -52.50 -68.17
C SER A 952 30.95 -51.20 -67.78
N PHE A 953 30.24 -50.62 -68.74
CA PHE A 953 29.52 -49.37 -68.55
C PHE A 953 28.20 -49.40 -69.31
N GLY A 954 27.14 -48.81 -68.76
CA GLY A 954 25.86 -48.83 -69.44
C GLY A 954 24.77 -47.97 -68.82
N PRO A 955 23.69 -47.68 -69.56
CA PRO A 955 22.52 -46.99 -69.03
C PRO A 955 21.72 -47.90 -68.09
N VAL A 956 21.09 -47.28 -67.09
CA VAL A 956 20.15 -47.93 -66.16
C VAL A 956 18.89 -47.07 -66.01
N ALA A 957 17.74 -47.73 -65.96
CA ALA A 957 16.46 -47.12 -65.65
C ALA A 957 15.75 -47.92 -64.54
N ALA A 958 15.07 -47.24 -63.62
CA ALA A 958 14.31 -47.89 -62.56
C ALA A 958 13.04 -47.10 -62.19
N LEU A 959 12.06 -47.82 -61.66
CA LEU A 959 10.84 -47.31 -61.05
C LEU A 959 10.71 -47.88 -59.64
N ASP A 960 10.54 -46.99 -58.66
CA ASP A 960 10.42 -47.30 -57.24
C ASP A 960 9.09 -46.76 -56.70
N TYR A 961 8.16 -47.65 -56.38
CA TYR A 961 6.91 -47.32 -55.71
C TYR A 961 7.01 -47.63 -54.22
N THR A 962 6.70 -46.65 -53.36
CA THR A 962 6.66 -46.83 -51.91
C THR A 962 5.36 -46.27 -51.34
N ALA A 963 4.71 -46.99 -50.44
CA ALA A 963 3.47 -46.57 -49.81
C ALA A 963 3.50 -46.82 -48.30
N SER A 964 2.79 -45.97 -47.54
CA SER A 964 2.64 -46.09 -46.10
C SER A 964 1.21 -45.76 -45.66
N LYS A 965 0.68 -46.52 -44.70
CA LYS A 965 -0.67 -46.35 -44.16
C LYS A 965 -0.69 -46.49 -42.64
N HIS A 966 -1.32 -45.54 -41.95
CA HIS A 966 -1.55 -45.64 -40.50
C HIS A 966 -3.03 -45.42 -40.15
N ARG A 967 -3.46 -45.94 -38.99
CA ARG A 967 -4.78 -45.65 -38.41
C ARG A 967 -4.76 -44.30 -37.68
N THR A 968 -5.92 -43.83 -37.22
CA THR A 968 -6.01 -42.59 -36.43
C THR A 968 -5.10 -42.65 -35.20
N ILE A 969 -4.25 -41.65 -35.06
CA ILE A 969 -3.31 -41.50 -33.94
C ILE A 969 -3.98 -40.63 -32.88
N LYS A 970 -3.88 -41.03 -31.61
CA LYS A 970 -4.36 -40.24 -30.47
C LYS A 970 -3.18 -39.86 -29.61
N GLU A 971 -3.00 -38.57 -29.37
CA GLU A 971 -2.01 -38.09 -28.44
C GLU A 971 -2.52 -38.17 -27.00
N THR A 972 -1.58 -38.35 -26.08
CA THR A 972 -1.78 -38.34 -24.62
C THR A 972 -0.74 -37.44 -23.96
N GLY A 973 -0.97 -37.00 -22.72
CA GLY A 973 -0.03 -36.16 -21.97
C GLY A 973 -0.71 -35.05 -21.19
N SER A 974 0.03 -34.38 -20.31
CA SER A 974 -0.43 -33.28 -19.46
C SER A 974 0.27 -31.97 -19.85
N GLY A 975 -0.42 -30.83 -19.67
CA GLY A 975 0.13 -29.50 -19.94
C GLY A 975 0.24 -29.11 -21.42
N THR A 976 -0.30 -29.94 -22.33
CA THR A 976 -0.46 -29.62 -23.76
C THR A 976 -1.92 -29.76 -24.16
N LEU A 977 -2.29 -29.35 -25.38
CA LEU A 977 -3.49 -29.83 -26.05
C LEU A 977 -3.16 -31.12 -26.81
N PRO A 978 -3.60 -32.30 -26.36
CA PRO A 978 -3.49 -33.52 -27.15
C PRO A 978 -4.33 -33.40 -28.41
N MET A 979 -3.84 -33.93 -29.52
CA MET A 979 -4.54 -33.99 -30.80
C MET A 979 -4.92 -35.41 -31.17
N GLN A 980 -5.95 -35.54 -32.01
CA GLN A 980 -6.23 -36.75 -32.77
C GLN A 980 -5.90 -36.50 -34.24
N ILE A 981 -5.01 -37.32 -34.79
CA ILE A 981 -4.58 -37.24 -36.19
C ILE A 981 -5.29 -38.34 -36.98
N LYS A 982 -6.14 -37.97 -37.94
CA LYS A 982 -6.91 -38.93 -38.73
C LYS A 982 -5.96 -39.83 -39.52
N GLY A 983 -6.30 -41.13 -39.60
CA GLY A 983 -5.53 -42.09 -40.39
C GLY A 983 -5.36 -41.64 -41.85
N HIS A 984 -4.17 -41.87 -42.39
CA HIS A 984 -3.77 -41.40 -43.72
C HIS A 984 -3.07 -42.50 -44.51
N TYR A 985 -3.18 -42.40 -45.84
CA TYR A 985 -2.44 -43.20 -46.83
C TYR A 985 -1.59 -42.24 -47.65
N ALA A 986 -0.29 -42.48 -47.70
CA ALA A 986 0.65 -41.73 -48.51
C ALA A 986 1.41 -42.70 -49.42
N ASP A 987 1.74 -42.24 -50.62
CA ASP A 987 2.55 -42.99 -51.56
C ASP A 987 3.50 -42.08 -52.36
N SER A 988 4.44 -42.73 -53.03
CA SER A 988 5.47 -42.10 -53.83
C SER A 988 5.86 -43.05 -54.97
N LEU A 989 6.10 -42.46 -56.16
CA LEU A 989 6.60 -43.17 -57.33
C LEU A 989 7.77 -42.39 -57.90
N GLN A 990 8.96 -42.98 -57.78
CA GLN A 990 10.19 -42.38 -58.25
C GLN A 990 10.70 -43.09 -59.49
N SER A 991 11.05 -42.32 -60.51
CA SER A 991 11.83 -42.82 -61.65
C SER A 991 13.30 -42.48 -61.45
N THR A 992 14.18 -43.39 -61.84
CA THR A 992 15.63 -43.18 -61.89
C THR A 992 16.10 -43.41 -63.33
N LEU A 993 16.84 -42.46 -63.89
CA LEU A 993 17.55 -42.61 -65.16
C LEU A 993 19.02 -42.30 -64.95
N GLY A 994 19.90 -43.23 -65.30
CA GLY A 994 21.30 -43.13 -64.92
C GLY A 994 22.23 -43.98 -65.73
N VAL A 995 23.46 -44.07 -65.24
CA VAL A 995 24.53 -44.89 -65.75
C VAL A 995 25.11 -45.74 -64.64
N GLU A 996 25.63 -46.90 -65.02
CA GLU A 996 26.27 -47.85 -64.13
C GLU A 996 27.60 -48.29 -64.73
N ALA A 997 28.63 -48.29 -63.89
CA ALA A 997 29.96 -48.80 -64.19
C ALA A 997 30.26 -49.99 -63.27
N LEU A 998 30.77 -51.07 -63.86
CA LEU A 998 31.15 -52.30 -63.18
C LEU A 998 32.63 -52.59 -63.46
N TYR A 999 33.34 -53.02 -62.43
CA TYR A 999 34.73 -53.45 -62.52
C TYR A 999 34.89 -54.81 -61.86
N GLN A 1000 35.55 -55.74 -62.54
CA GLN A 1000 35.92 -57.06 -62.04
C GLN A 1000 37.42 -57.26 -62.26
N GLY A 1001 38.20 -57.10 -61.19
CA GLY A 1001 39.65 -57.08 -61.24
C GLY A 1001 40.30 -58.41 -60.85
N PRO A 1002 41.64 -58.52 -60.99
CA PRO A 1002 42.40 -59.64 -60.46
C PRO A 1002 42.29 -59.73 -58.93
N GLN A 1003 42.44 -60.93 -58.36
CA GLN A 1003 42.26 -61.25 -56.93
C GLN A 1003 40.82 -61.19 -56.41
N ALA A 1004 39.83 -61.46 -57.27
CA ALA A 1004 38.42 -61.63 -56.88
C ALA A 1004 37.79 -60.39 -56.19
N LEU A 1005 38.23 -59.21 -56.62
CA LEU A 1005 37.69 -57.91 -56.23
C LEU A 1005 36.74 -57.39 -57.32
N SER A 1006 35.54 -56.99 -56.93
CA SER A 1006 34.59 -56.28 -57.77
C SER A 1006 34.25 -54.90 -57.20
N ALA A 1007 34.05 -53.92 -58.07
CA ALA A 1007 33.65 -52.58 -57.70
C ALA A 1007 32.56 -52.06 -58.63
N THR A 1008 31.69 -51.20 -58.09
CA THR A 1008 30.53 -50.66 -58.80
C THR A 1008 30.37 -49.17 -58.53
N LEU A 1009 29.89 -48.45 -59.54
CA LEU A 1009 29.46 -47.06 -59.42
C LEU A 1009 28.19 -46.84 -60.24
N ARG A 1010 27.11 -46.45 -59.59
CA ARG A 1010 25.83 -46.10 -60.22
C ARG A 1010 25.51 -44.64 -59.91
N LEU A 1011 25.26 -43.86 -60.96
CA LEU A 1011 24.85 -42.46 -60.87
C LEU A 1011 23.53 -42.30 -61.63
N GLY A 1012 22.50 -41.71 -61.01
CA GLY A 1012 21.20 -41.55 -61.66
C GLY A 1012 20.43 -40.33 -61.21
N TRP A 1013 19.80 -39.65 -62.16
CA TRP A 1013 18.81 -38.62 -61.88
C TRP A 1013 17.50 -39.27 -61.45
N GLN A 1014 16.97 -38.83 -60.30
CA GLN A 1014 15.73 -39.28 -59.71
C GLN A 1014 14.65 -38.23 -59.85
N HIS A 1015 13.46 -38.63 -60.28
CA HIS A 1015 12.29 -37.76 -60.40
C HIS A 1015 11.03 -38.38 -59.78
N GLU A 1016 10.38 -37.64 -58.87
CA GLU A 1016 9.10 -37.98 -58.25
C GLU A 1016 7.92 -37.70 -59.19
N LEU A 1017 7.26 -38.76 -59.64
CA LEU A 1017 6.18 -38.74 -60.61
C LEU A 1017 4.81 -38.42 -59.98
N LEU A 1018 4.57 -38.87 -58.74
CA LEU A 1018 3.30 -38.63 -58.04
C LEU A 1018 3.26 -37.26 -57.35
N SER A 1019 2.10 -36.92 -56.78
CA SER A 1019 1.97 -35.74 -55.93
C SER A 1019 2.71 -35.99 -54.61
N ASN A 1020 3.72 -35.17 -54.34
CA ASN A 1020 4.44 -35.15 -53.07
C ASN A 1020 3.75 -34.31 -51.97
N ASN A 1021 2.52 -33.83 -52.21
CA ASN A 1021 1.73 -33.10 -51.22
C ASN A 1021 0.88 -34.06 -50.37
N VAL A 1022 1.03 -33.94 -49.05
CA VAL A 1022 0.26 -34.66 -48.04
C VAL A 1022 -0.63 -33.68 -47.28
N THR A 1023 -1.89 -34.06 -47.10
CA THR A 1023 -2.84 -33.32 -46.27
C THR A 1023 -3.26 -34.19 -45.09
N GLN A 1024 -2.90 -33.75 -43.90
CA GLN A 1024 -3.17 -34.45 -42.66
C GLN A 1024 -4.26 -33.73 -41.88
N ARG A 1025 -5.34 -34.45 -41.57
CA ARG A 1025 -6.46 -33.90 -40.80
C ARG A 1025 -6.26 -34.18 -39.30
N ALA A 1026 -6.33 -33.13 -38.50
CA ALA A 1026 -6.19 -33.19 -37.06
C ALA A 1026 -7.38 -32.53 -36.35
N GLN A 1027 -7.59 -32.85 -35.07
CA GLN A 1027 -8.52 -32.15 -34.17
C GLN A 1027 -7.97 -32.17 -32.74
N PHE A 1028 -8.33 -31.18 -31.92
CA PHE A 1028 -7.99 -31.22 -30.50
C PHE A 1028 -8.83 -32.28 -29.79
N ALA A 1029 -8.21 -33.08 -28.92
CA ALA A 1029 -8.88 -34.15 -28.19
C ALA A 1029 -10.00 -33.57 -27.30
N GLY A 1030 -11.21 -34.13 -27.41
CA GLY A 1030 -12.39 -33.64 -26.69
C GLY A 1030 -13.15 -32.50 -27.38
N TYR A 1031 -12.69 -32.00 -28.54
CA TYR A 1031 -13.29 -30.84 -29.23
C TYR A 1031 -13.55 -31.14 -30.72
N ASP A 1032 -14.62 -31.87 -31.04
CA ASP A 1032 -14.90 -32.32 -32.42
C ASP A 1032 -15.07 -31.17 -33.44
N ALA A 1033 -15.61 -30.03 -33.00
CA ALA A 1033 -15.76 -28.83 -33.84
C ALA A 1033 -14.41 -28.20 -34.25
N SER A 1034 -13.30 -28.63 -33.65
CA SER A 1034 -11.96 -28.10 -33.88
C SER A 1034 -11.18 -28.80 -35.00
N ALA A 1035 -11.82 -29.63 -35.83
CA ALA A 1035 -11.10 -30.30 -36.92
C ALA A 1035 -10.47 -29.31 -37.93
N PHE A 1036 -9.21 -29.53 -38.28
CA PHE A 1036 -8.44 -28.73 -39.23
C PHE A 1036 -7.51 -29.59 -40.08
N ASP A 1037 -7.12 -29.07 -41.25
CA ASP A 1037 -6.20 -29.74 -42.15
C ASP A 1037 -4.83 -29.04 -42.14
N SER A 1038 -3.75 -29.82 -42.13
CA SER A 1038 -2.37 -29.37 -42.28
C SER A 1038 -1.81 -29.93 -43.59
N LYS A 1039 -1.32 -29.05 -44.46
CA LYS A 1039 -0.72 -29.41 -45.75
C LYS A 1039 0.80 -29.33 -45.67
N SER A 1040 1.47 -30.34 -46.18
CA SER A 1040 2.93 -30.37 -46.29
C SER A 1040 3.35 -31.04 -47.59
N THR A 1041 4.56 -30.75 -48.03
CA THR A 1041 5.21 -31.43 -49.16
C THR A 1041 6.29 -32.35 -48.57
N LEU A 1042 6.28 -33.64 -48.92
CA LEU A 1042 7.17 -34.62 -48.26
C LEU A 1042 8.66 -34.39 -48.59
N ALA A 1043 9.01 -34.28 -49.87
CA ALA A 1043 10.36 -33.96 -50.33
C ALA A 1043 10.34 -33.30 -51.72
N GLY A 1044 11.46 -32.70 -52.15
CA GLY A 1044 11.65 -32.19 -53.51
C GLY A 1044 11.51 -33.28 -54.58
N ARG A 1045 11.12 -32.90 -55.80
CA ARG A 1045 10.83 -33.87 -56.88
C ARG A 1045 12.09 -34.45 -57.52
N ASP A 1046 13.11 -33.63 -57.71
CA ASP A 1046 14.31 -33.98 -58.46
C ASP A 1046 15.50 -34.19 -57.53
N GLY A 1047 16.36 -35.16 -57.80
CA GLY A 1047 17.61 -35.39 -57.07
C GLY A 1047 18.62 -36.21 -57.88
N LEU A 1048 19.86 -36.29 -57.40
CA LEU A 1048 20.90 -37.16 -57.94
C LEU A 1048 21.19 -38.28 -56.94
N ALA A 1049 21.00 -39.52 -57.34
CA ALA A 1049 21.44 -40.68 -56.58
C ALA A 1049 22.84 -41.11 -57.02
N ALA A 1050 23.71 -41.30 -56.04
CA ALA A 1050 25.03 -41.88 -56.21
C ALA A 1050 25.16 -43.12 -55.33
N GLN A 1051 25.56 -44.23 -55.91
CA GLN A 1051 25.80 -45.49 -55.22
C GLN A 1051 27.15 -46.05 -55.66
N ALA A 1052 27.98 -46.44 -54.70
CA ALA A 1052 29.25 -47.09 -54.95
C ALA A 1052 29.38 -48.32 -54.04
N GLY A 1053 29.92 -49.40 -54.59
CA GLY A 1053 30.06 -50.66 -53.87
C GLY A 1053 31.35 -51.37 -54.19
N VAL A 1054 31.85 -52.14 -53.23
CA VAL A 1054 32.98 -53.05 -53.41
C VAL A 1054 32.64 -54.40 -52.81
N GLN A 1055 33.08 -55.48 -53.46
CA GLN A 1055 32.94 -56.83 -52.95
C GLN A 1055 34.22 -57.62 -53.18
N TYR A 1056 34.61 -58.39 -52.17
CA TYR A 1056 35.79 -59.22 -52.16
C TYR A 1056 35.39 -60.67 -51.88
N GLN A 1057 35.79 -61.59 -52.75
CA GLN A 1057 35.56 -63.02 -52.56
C GLN A 1057 36.63 -63.59 -51.63
N LEU A 1058 36.25 -64.00 -50.43
CA LEU A 1058 37.18 -64.60 -49.46
C LEU A 1058 37.61 -66.00 -49.89
N ASN A 1059 36.66 -66.79 -50.39
CA ASN A 1059 36.86 -68.13 -50.94
C ASN A 1059 35.72 -68.47 -51.90
N LYS A 1060 35.69 -69.70 -52.43
CA LYS A 1060 34.64 -70.15 -53.34
C LYS A 1060 33.22 -69.99 -52.78
N ASP A 1061 33.02 -70.05 -51.46
CA ASP A 1061 31.69 -70.08 -50.84
C ASP A 1061 31.30 -68.76 -50.19
N VAL A 1062 32.25 -67.89 -49.83
CA VAL A 1062 31.99 -66.68 -49.03
C VAL A 1062 32.56 -65.43 -49.68
N SER A 1063 31.75 -64.37 -49.71
CA SER A 1063 32.17 -63.02 -50.12
C SER A 1063 31.72 -61.96 -49.12
N VAL A 1064 32.53 -60.91 -48.98
CA VAL A 1064 32.25 -59.75 -48.12
C VAL A 1064 32.23 -58.49 -48.96
N GLY A 1065 31.32 -57.56 -48.66
CA GLY A 1065 31.21 -56.32 -49.40
C GLY A 1065 30.89 -55.13 -48.52
N ALA A 1066 31.13 -53.94 -49.07
CA ALA A 1066 30.77 -52.67 -48.46
C ALA A 1066 30.13 -51.78 -49.53
N GLY A 1067 29.02 -51.14 -49.19
CA GLY A 1067 28.30 -50.23 -50.07
C GLY A 1067 28.07 -48.89 -49.42
N LEU A 1068 28.13 -47.83 -50.23
CA LEU A 1068 27.80 -46.46 -49.85
C LEU A 1068 26.80 -45.89 -50.86
N SER A 1069 25.72 -45.31 -50.38
CA SER A 1069 24.76 -44.56 -51.20
C SER A 1069 24.49 -43.18 -50.62
N SER A 1070 24.23 -42.23 -51.51
CA SER A 1070 23.88 -40.86 -51.15
C SER A 1070 22.90 -40.31 -52.17
N GLU A 1071 21.95 -39.53 -51.67
CA GLU A 1071 21.09 -38.72 -52.49
C GLU A 1071 21.46 -37.25 -52.30
N LEU A 1072 21.78 -36.59 -53.42
CA LEU A 1072 22.33 -35.25 -53.48
C LEU A 1072 21.41 -34.34 -54.28
N PHE A 1073 21.48 -33.04 -54.01
CA PHE A 1073 20.80 -31.98 -54.77
C PHE A 1073 19.26 -32.04 -54.77
N ARG A 1074 18.64 -32.96 -54.03
CA ARG A 1074 17.19 -32.91 -53.80
C ARG A 1074 16.86 -31.67 -52.97
N GLN A 1075 15.83 -30.94 -53.37
CA GLN A 1075 15.49 -29.65 -52.75
C GLN A 1075 15.39 -29.79 -51.22
N GLY A 1076 16.35 -29.21 -50.53
CA GLY A 1076 16.41 -29.19 -49.07
C GLY A 1076 16.78 -30.52 -48.40
N SER A 1077 17.10 -31.60 -49.13
CA SER A 1077 17.38 -32.93 -48.57
C SER A 1077 18.72 -33.49 -49.04
N ASN A 1078 19.45 -34.13 -48.12
CA ASN A 1078 20.63 -34.94 -48.43
C ASN A 1078 20.61 -36.22 -47.58
N SER A 1079 21.14 -37.31 -48.12
CA SER A 1079 21.33 -38.57 -47.37
C SER A 1079 22.75 -39.11 -47.48
N LEU A 1080 23.16 -39.88 -46.47
CA LEU A 1080 24.35 -40.72 -46.50
C LEU A 1080 24.03 -42.05 -45.84
N GLU A 1081 24.22 -43.11 -46.61
CA GLU A 1081 23.77 -44.46 -46.28
C GLU A 1081 24.92 -45.43 -46.54
N GLY A 1082 25.14 -46.36 -45.62
CA GLY A 1082 26.18 -47.37 -45.72
C GLY A 1082 25.65 -48.75 -45.36
N ASN A 1083 26.25 -49.79 -45.96
CA ASN A 1083 26.00 -51.17 -45.59
C ASN A 1083 27.29 -51.98 -45.68
N LEU A 1084 27.36 -53.04 -44.87
CA LEU A 1084 28.32 -54.13 -45.05
C LEU A 1084 27.52 -55.37 -45.43
N SER A 1085 28.08 -56.26 -46.23
CA SER A 1085 27.42 -57.49 -46.63
C SER A 1085 28.33 -58.70 -46.44
N VAL A 1086 27.73 -59.81 -46.04
CA VAL A 1086 28.33 -61.15 -46.11
C VAL A 1086 27.38 -62.01 -46.93
N ASN A 1087 27.88 -62.64 -48.00
CA ASN A 1087 27.12 -63.56 -48.83
C ASN A 1087 27.79 -64.93 -48.78
N TRP A 1088 27.00 -65.99 -48.55
CA TRP A 1088 27.45 -67.37 -48.36
C TRP A 1088 26.67 -68.31 -49.30
N ARG A 1089 27.41 -69.00 -50.18
CA ARG A 1089 26.99 -70.07 -51.08
C ARG A 1089 27.00 -71.46 -50.40
N PHE A 1090 25.93 -72.24 -50.52
CA PHE A 1090 25.84 -73.60 -49.99
C PHE A 1090 25.02 -74.53 -50.89
#